data_AF-A0A538C128-F1
#
_entry.id   AF-A0A538C128-F1
#
_cell.length_a   1.000
_cell.length_b   1.000
_cell.length_c   1.000
_cell.angle_alpha   90.00
_cell.angle_beta   90.00
_cell.angle_gamma   90.00
#
_symmetry.space_group_name_H-M   'P 1'
#
loop_
_entity.id
_entity.type
_entity.pdbx_description
1 polymer ?
#
loop_
_entity_poly.entity_id
_entity_poly.type
_entity_poly.pdbx_seq_one_letter_code
_entity_poly.pdbx_strand_id
1 'polypeptide(L)'
;MSSRASPTASLMRVLRESPTTLACLAALVLFVIWASDQAGYPATHWEPGALIVLALLVTGLVSVPIRLGQLPAAVRLALACLAAITLLGFLSILWASVRADAWEGADRSLLYLLVFALFALWPRRGSSAALLLGAWVLAMIGLAAFVLLHLDTRSSLQGFFKGDRLAYPGGYENASAATWAMVMWPAWLLAAGRSLPWAIRGALAGGIVLLGDLALLGQSRGTLFSTPVMLALVFAFYPARVRAFALLVPVAGGLAATAPAVLSVGDRIEQGGDVLGALHSAVGLAFAVAVAVGLVVAAGAAIESRGSFSASAARQVRRGVGALALASLIAVPAAGLAAVGDPVARVRHAWNTFTSGKGYGANSSGNRLLSGFGSNRYDFYRVAFDEFLDHPVLGIGADNFQQEYLARGHSDETPRYPHSLELRALSQSGVAGTLFALAGLAAAVFAGTAAVRARARSRRDPLAATVACAALAGFGYWIVHGSFDWFWEFAGLGAPAFALLGLACSLAPRARSQPPPPVAARSPVRLGLRMAASFLLVMALAASLLAPWLSQLKLQEAARIWTVTPQDAYSALNEAADLNPLSDQPYLLAGSIALRFNDLARADREFSRALRRSSRDAYATLERGAIASARGERARALQLLGRDLRLDPRDPRGRAALALTRRGGRVDLQQLNQSILAAARPFR
;
A
#
# COMPACT_ATOMS: atom_id res chain seq x y z
N MET A 1 -50.17 -0.80 -6.46
CA MET A 1 -49.03 -1.53 -7.07
C MET A 1 -47.99 -0.50 -7.52
N SER A 2 -46.94 -0.24 -6.73
CA SER A 2 -45.89 0.72 -7.14
C SER A 2 -44.98 0.06 -8.17
N SER A 3 -44.86 0.62 -9.37
CA SER A 3 -43.93 0.10 -10.38
C SER A 3 -42.51 0.12 -9.82
N ARG A 4 -41.87 -1.06 -9.74
CA ARG A 4 -40.45 -1.16 -9.39
C ARG A 4 -39.69 -0.51 -10.54
N ALA A 5 -39.04 0.62 -10.28
CA ALA A 5 -38.17 1.27 -11.25
C ALA A 5 -37.14 0.26 -11.79
N SER A 6 -36.85 0.31 -13.09
CA SER A 6 -35.85 -0.55 -13.71
C SER A 6 -34.48 -0.36 -13.03
N PRO A 7 -33.59 -1.38 -13.04
CA PRO A 7 -32.23 -1.25 -12.50
C PRO A 7 -31.47 -0.04 -13.07
N THR A 8 -31.67 0.25 -14.35
CA THR A 8 -31.11 1.42 -15.05
C THR A 8 -31.65 2.73 -14.50
N ALA A 9 -32.97 2.85 -14.30
CA ALA A 9 -33.58 4.04 -13.71
C ALA A 9 -33.14 4.27 -12.24
N SER A 10 -32.91 3.19 -11.48
CA SER A 10 -32.38 3.25 -10.12
C SER A 10 -30.93 3.75 -10.11
N LEU A 11 -30.08 3.21 -10.99
CA LEU A 11 -28.69 3.65 -11.14
C LEU A 11 -28.60 5.13 -11.57
N MET A 12 -29.36 5.54 -12.59
CA MET A 12 -29.41 6.93 -13.04
C MET A 12 -29.87 7.87 -11.93
N ARG A 13 -30.81 7.45 -11.07
CA ARG A 13 -31.23 8.23 -9.90
C ARG A 13 -30.08 8.44 -8.92
N VAL A 14 -29.33 7.38 -8.58
CA VAL A 14 -28.17 7.47 -7.68
C VAL A 14 -27.11 8.43 -8.25
N LEU A 15 -26.83 8.35 -9.54
CA LEU A 15 -25.85 9.21 -10.21
C LEU A 15 -26.31 10.68 -10.28
N ARG A 16 -27.59 10.93 -10.58
CA ARG A 16 -28.17 12.29 -10.57
C ARG A 16 -28.15 12.93 -9.18
N GLU A 17 -28.39 12.13 -8.13
CA GLU A 17 -28.36 12.61 -6.74
C GLU A 17 -26.95 12.88 -6.20
N SER A 18 -25.92 12.33 -6.83
CA SER A 18 -24.53 12.49 -6.40
C SER A 18 -23.58 12.45 -7.61
N PRO A 19 -23.47 13.55 -8.38
CA PRO A 19 -22.69 13.59 -9.62
C PRO A 19 -21.21 13.21 -9.43
N THR A 20 -20.64 13.54 -8.27
CA THR A 20 -19.25 13.19 -7.93
C THR A 20 -19.02 11.69 -7.74
N THR A 21 -20.07 10.87 -7.72
CA THR A 21 -19.93 9.40 -7.72
C THR A 21 -19.23 8.90 -8.99
N LEU A 22 -19.44 9.56 -10.14
CA LEU A 22 -18.79 9.18 -11.39
C LEU A 22 -17.27 9.39 -11.32
N ALA A 23 -16.84 10.52 -10.77
CA ALA A 23 -15.41 10.80 -10.53
C ALA A 23 -14.78 9.77 -9.57
N CYS A 24 -15.49 9.42 -8.48
CA CYS A 24 -15.04 8.35 -7.59
C CYS A 24 -14.96 6.98 -8.30
N LEU A 25 -15.95 6.63 -9.14
CA LEU A 25 -15.92 5.38 -9.93
C LEU A 25 -14.73 5.33 -10.88
N ALA A 26 -14.40 6.44 -11.55
CA ALA A 26 -13.21 6.54 -12.39
C ALA A 26 -11.91 6.33 -11.59
N ALA A 27 -11.82 6.90 -10.38
CA ALA A 27 -10.69 6.64 -9.50
C ALA A 27 -10.60 5.16 -9.05
N LEU A 28 -11.71 4.47 -8.87
CA LEU A 28 -11.70 3.03 -8.57
C LEU A 28 -11.11 2.19 -9.69
N VAL A 29 -11.28 2.59 -10.96
CA VAL A 29 -10.64 1.91 -12.10
C VAL A 29 -9.12 1.99 -11.98
N LEU A 30 -8.58 3.16 -11.60
CA LEU A 30 -7.14 3.32 -11.34
C LEU A 30 -6.66 2.39 -10.22
N PHE A 31 -7.44 2.23 -9.15
CA PHE A 31 -7.07 1.34 -8.04
C PHE A 31 -6.98 -0.12 -8.48
N VAL A 32 -7.87 -0.57 -9.38
CA VAL A 32 -7.84 -1.92 -9.94
C VAL A 32 -6.64 -2.09 -10.89
N ILE A 33 -6.35 -1.08 -11.72
CA ILE A 33 -5.16 -1.08 -12.59
C ILE A 33 -3.89 -1.20 -11.74
N TRP A 34 -3.74 -0.37 -10.70
CA TRP A 34 -2.59 -0.45 -9.80
C TRP A 34 -2.51 -1.78 -9.07
N ALA A 35 -3.63 -2.32 -8.59
CA ALA A 35 -3.64 -3.64 -7.96
C ALA A 35 -3.18 -4.76 -8.92
N SER A 36 -3.36 -4.60 -10.23
CA SER A 36 -2.99 -5.59 -11.24
C SER A 36 -1.53 -5.53 -11.72
N ASP A 37 -0.78 -4.49 -11.39
CA ASP A 37 0.64 -4.34 -11.76
C ASP A 37 1.44 -3.68 -10.64
N GLN A 38 2.25 -4.50 -9.96
CA GLN A 38 3.18 -4.11 -8.89
C GLN A 38 2.53 -3.30 -7.75
N ALA A 39 1.22 -3.48 -7.54
CA ALA A 39 0.42 -2.71 -6.60
C ALA A 39 0.63 -1.18 -6.76
N GLY A 40 0.92 -0.72 -7.98
CA GLY A 40 1.19 0.68 -8.31
C GLY A 40 2.43 1.27 -7.62
N TYR A 41 3.43 0.46 -7.26
CA TYR A 41 4.67 0.95 -6.66
C TYR A 41 5.50 1.86 -7.58
N PRO A 42 5.77 1.50 -8.86
CA PRO A 42 6.62 2.34 -9.71
C PRO A 42 5.96 3.70 -10.00
N ALA A 43 6.75 4.77 -9.95
CA ALA A 43 6.33 6.13 -10.27
C ALA A 43 5.58 6.24 -11.62
N THR A 44 6.03 5.48 -12.63
CA THR A 44 5.39 5.39 -13.94
C THR A 44 3.94 4.90 -13.93
N HIS A 45 3.50 4.24 -12.85
CA HIS A 45 2.11 3.80 -12.70
C HIS A 45 1.27 4.82 -11.94
N TRP A 46 1.77 5.34 -10.81
CA TRP A 46 0.91 6.09 -9.90
C TRP A 46 0.90 7.61 -10.16
N GLU A 47 1.98 8.21 -10.65
CA GLU A 47 2.03 9.64 -10.97
C GLU A 47 1.04 10.06 -12.07
N PRO A 48 0.94 9.35 -13.22
CA PRO A 48 -0.11 9.68 -14.21
C PRO A 48 -1.52 9.45 -13.64
N GLY A 49 -1.71 8.45 -12.78
CA GLY A 49 -2.98 8.27 -12.10
C GLY A 49 -3.28 9.39 -11.09
N ALA A 50 -2.27 9.95 -10.41
CA ALA A 50 -2.42 11.11 -9.53
C ALA A 50 -2.85 12.37 -10.32
N LEU A 51 -2.33 12.58 -11.53
CA LEU A 51 -2.80 13.62 -12.45
C LEU A 51 -4.28 13.43 -12.81
N ILE A 52 -4.70 12.19 -13.07
CA ILE A 52 -6.12 11.87 -13.33
C ILE A 52 -6.96 12.16 -12.09
N VAL A 53 -6.54 11.75 -10.88
CA VAL A 53 -7.26 12.05 -9.64
C VAL A 53 -7.35 13.56 -9.38
N LEU A 54 -6.28 14.32 -9.65
CA LEU A 54 -6.28 15.78 -9.57
C LEU A 54 -7.33 16.38 -10.52
N ALA A 55 -7.35 15.95 -11.80
CA ALA A 55 -8.32 16.40 -12.79
C ALA A 55 -9.76 16.05 -12.38
N LEU A 56 -9.99 14.84 -11.84
CA LEU A 56 -11.28 14.39 -11.32
C LEU A 56 -11.74 15.24 -10.13
N LEU A 57 -10.84 15.57 -9.20
CA LEU A 57 -11.12 16.42 -8.05
C LEU A 57 -11.45 17.85 -8.49
N VAL A 58 -10.65 18.44 -9.38
CA VAL A 58 -10.88 19.79 -9.94
C VAL A 58 -12.21 19.84 -10.66
N THR A 59 -12.52 18.84 -11.49
CA THR A 59 -13.81 18.73 -12.18
C THR A 59 -14.96 18.69 -11.16
N GLY A 60 -14.82 17.91 -10.09
CA GLY A 60 -15.79 17.86 -9.01
C GLY A 60 -15.98 19.21 -8.30
N LEU A 61 -14.88 19.92 -8.00
CA LEU A 61 -14.88 21.23 -7.35
C LEU A 61 -15.55 22.32 -8.20
N VAL A 62 -15.32 22.29 -9.52
CA VAL A 62 -15.94 23.22 -10.47
C VAL A 62 -17.41 22.89 -10.70
N SER A 63 -17.75 21.60 -10.82
CA SER A 63 -19.10 21.16 -11.20
C SER A 63 -20.09 21.15 -10.02
N VAL A 64 -19.60 20.88 -8.81
CA VAL A 64 -20.45 20.69 -7.62
C VAL A 64 -19.94 21.56 -6.46
N PRO A 65 -20.59 22.70 -6.18
CA PRO A 65 -20.10 23.66 -5.19
C PRO A 65 -20.05 23.05 -3.79
N ILE A 66 -18.93 23.26 -3.11
CA ILE A 66 -18.74 22.85 -1.72
C ILE A 66 -19.05 24.00 -0.78
N ARG A 67 -19.81 23.71 0.28
CA ARG A 67 -20.01 24.64 1.40
C ARG A 67 -19.12 24.20 2.56
N LEU A 68 -17.94 24.82 2.71
CA LEU A 68 -16.96 24.46 3.75
C LEU A 68 -17.55 24.49 5.17
N GLY A 69 -18.49 25.39 5.44
CA GLY A 69 -19.21 25.46 6.72
C GLY A 69 -20.10 24.24 7.03
N GLN A 70 -20.49 23.46 6.00
CA GLN A 70 -21.27 22.23 6.16
C GLN A 70 -20.40 20.99 6.37
N LEU A 71 -19.09 21.07 6.10
CA LEU A 71 -18.19 19.96 6.37
C LEU A 71 -18.11 19.69 7.88
N PRO A 72 -18.12 18.44 8.33
CA PRO A 72 -17.84 18.13 9.73
C PRO A 72 -16.47 18.69 10.14
N ALA A 73 -16.36 19.24 11.34
CA ALA A 73 -15.11 19.85 11.83
C ALA A 73 -13.94 18.86 11.77
N ALA A 74 -14.18 17.61 12.11
CA ALA A 74 -13.19 16.54 12.04
C ALA A 74 -12.71 16.24 10.60
N VAL A 75 -13.59 16.35 9.60
CA VAL A 75 -13.17 16.20 8.18
C VAL A 75 -12.32 17.38 7.72
N ARG A 76 -12.64 18.61 8.17
CA ARG A 76 -11.79 19.78 7.88
C ARG A 76 -10.42 19.65 8.54
N LEU A 77 -10.37 19.20 9.79
CA LEU A 77 -9.12 18.96 10.50
C LEU A 77 -8.28 17.88 9.79
N ALA A 78 -8.92 16.80 9.35
CA ALA A 78 -8.27 15.75 8.57
C ALA A 78 -7.66 16.30 7.26
N LEU A 79 -8.44 17.05 6.47
CA LEU A 79 -7.94 17.69 5.24
C LEU A 79 -6.78 18.65 5.51
N ALA A 80 -6.88 19.47 6.55
CA ALA A 80 -5.85 20.44 6.91
C ALA A 80 -4.56 19.74 7.35
N CYS A 81 -4.66 18.68 8.17
CA CYS A 81 -3.49 17.92 8.62
C CYS A 81 -2.84 17.13 7.49
N LEU A 82 -3.62 16.49 6.61
CA LEU A 82 -3.09 15.80 5.44
C LEU A 82 -2.39 16.78 4.49
N ALA A 83 -2.97 17.97 4.27
CA ALA A 83 -2.32 19.03 3.52
C ALA A 83 -1.03 19.54 4.19
N ALA A 84 -1.00 19.64 5.52
CA ALA A 84 0.19 20.02 6.27
C ALA A 84 1.32 19.00 6.13
N ILE A 85 1.02 17.69 6.15
CA ILE A 85 2.00 16.62 5.93
C ILE A 85 2.52 16.66 4.49
N THR A 86 1.64 16.82 3.50
CA THR A 86 2.03 16.96 2.09
C THR A 86 2.96 18.17 1.91
N LEU A 87 2.61 19.32 2.50
CA LEU A 87 3.43 20.52 2.46
C LEU A 87 4.78 20.30 3.15
N LEU A 88 4.79 19.66 4.32
CA LEU A 88 6.02 19.32 5.03
C LEU A 88 6.91 18.38 4.20
N GLY A 89 6.31 17.43 3.47
CA GLY A 89 7.00 16.59 2.51
C GLY A 89 7.71 17.41 1.43
N PHE A 90 7.02 18.37 0.81
CA PHE A 90 7.64 19.28 -0.17
C PHE A 90 8.73 20.16 0.45
N LEU A 91 8.51 20.68 1.66
CA LEU A 91 9.52 21.46 2.37
C LEU A 91 10.76 20.61 2.67
N SER A 92 10.60 19.31 2.89
CA SER A 92 11.71 18.42 3.21
C SER A 92 12.75 18.26 2.11
N ILE A 93 12.41 18.60 0.86
CA ILE A 93 13.37 18.70 -0.27
C ILE A 93 14.55 19.62 0.09
N LEU A 94 14.36 20.62 0.96
CA LEU A 94 15.39 21.58 1.34
C LEU A 94 16.52 20.96 2.18
N TRP A 95 16.23 19.92 2.98
CA TRP A 95 17.21 19.28 3.87
C TRP A 95 17.43 17.79 3.62
N ALA A 96 16.61 17.17 2.77
CA ALA A 96 16.77 15.78 2.36
C ALA A 96 18.14 15.53 1.69
N SER A 97 18.76 14.39 2.02
CA SER A 97 20.02 13.96 1.44
C SER A 97 19.90 13.60 -0.06
N VAL A 98 18.77 13.02 -0.44
CA VAL A 98 18.34 12.69 -1.80
C VAL A 98 17.07 13.48 -2.07
N ARG A 99 17.23 14.63 -2.74
CA ARG A 99 16.14 15.59 -2.94
C ARG A 99 15.05 15.08 -3.88
N ALA A 100 15.40 14.29 -4.88
CA ALA A 100 14.43 13.68 -5.78
C ALA A 100 13.51 12.67 -5.07
N ASP A 101 14.04 11.86 -4.16
CA ASP A 101 13.24 10.95 -3.34
C ASP A 101 12.26 11.71 -2.45
N ALA A 102 12.69 12.82 -1.85
CA ALA A 102 11.80 13.68 -1.06
C ALA A 102 10.68 14.30 -1.89
N TRP A 103 10.97 14.66 -3.15
CA TRP A 103 9.95 15.13 -4.09
C TRP A 103 8.94 14.02 -4.41
N GLU A 104 9.41 12.83 -4.82
CA GLU A 104 8.54 11.68 -5.11
C GLU A 104 7.66 11.31 -3.90
N GLY A 105 8.24 11.28 -2.71
CA GLY A 105 7.51 11.00 -1.46
C GLY A 105 6.47 12.06 -1.10
N ALA A 106 6.75 13.33 -1.40
CA ALA A 106 5.79 14.43 -1.23
C ALA A 106 4.62 14.31 -2.22
N ASP A 107 4.90 13.98 -3.49
CA ASP A 107 3.89 13.74 -4.51
C ASP A 107 3.00 12.52 -4.17
N ARG A 108 3.57 11.48 -3.54
CA ARG A 108 2.78 10.35 -3.04
C ARG A 108 1.83 10.76 -1.92
N SER A 109 2.30 11.62 -1.02
CA SER A 109 1.46 12.20 0.04
C SER A 109 0.36 13.10 -0.55
N LEU A 110 0.67 13.83 -1.63
CA LEU A 110 -0.31 14.60 -2.40
C LEU A 110 -1.38 13.69 -3.02
N LEU A 111 -1.00 12.56 -3.64
CA LEU A 111 -1.96 11.58 -4.15
C LEU A 111 -2.96 11.14 -3.07
N TYR A 112 -2.49 10.80 -1.87
CA TYR A 112 -3.36 10.36 -0.78
C TYR A 112 -4.28 11.48 -0.26
N LEU A 113 -3.80 12.72 -0.21
CA LEU A 113 -4.63 13.89 0.06
C LEU A 113 -5.72 14.08 -1.00
N LEU A 114 -5.37 14.02 -2.29
CA LEU A 114 -6.29 14.19 -3.41
C LEU A 114 -7.39 13.13 -3.40
N VAL A 115 -7.01 11.86 -3.18
CA VAL A 115 -7.94 10.74 -3.07
C VAL A 115 -8.86 10.90 -1.86
N PHE A 116 -8.31 11.20 -0.68
CA PHE A 116 -9.12 11.43 0.51
C PHE A 116 -10.12 12.58 0.27
N ALA A 117 -9.67 13.69 -0.30
CA ALA A 117 -10.52 14.84 -0.63
C ALA A 117 -11.64 14.46 -1.61
N LEU A 118 -11.31 13.76 -2.70
CA LEU A 118 -12.29 13.31 -3.71
C LEU A 118 -13.43 12.49 -3.08
N PHE A 119 -13.10 11.62 -2.12
CA PHE A 119 -14.09 10.75 -1.48
C PHE A 119 -14.79 11.40 -0.27
N ALA A 120 -14.17 12.36 0.43
CA ALA A 120 -14.71 12.95 1.67
C ALA A 120 -15.52 14.24 1.48
N LEU A 121 -15.22 15.04 0.46
CA LEU A 121 -15.69 16.42 0.36
C LEU A 121 -17.21 16.57 0.13
N TRP A 122 -17.86 15.62 -0.53
CA TRP A 122 -19.31 15.68 -0.83
C TRP A 122 -20.12 14.72 0.06
N PRO A 123 -21.32 15.12 0.52
CA PRO A 123 -22.15 14.26 1.34
C PRO A 123 -22.67 13.09 0.48
N ARG A 124 -22.69 11.89 1.05
CA ARG A 124 -23.23 10.71 0.37
C ARG A 124 -24.42 10.09 1.07
N ARG A 125 -25.24 9.41 0.28
CA ARG A 125 -26.28 8.48 0.77
C ARG A 125 -25.72 7.07 0.82
N GLY A 126 -26.31 6.22 1.66
CA GLY A 126 -25.90 4.82 1.79
C GLY A 126 -25.89 4.07 0.47
N SER A 127 -26.83 4.34 -0.44
CA SER A 127 -26.88 3.73 -1.78
C SER A 127 -25.68 4.11 -2.66
N SER A 128 -25.37 5.41 -2.78
CA SER A 128 -24.21 5.88 -3.55
C SER A 128 -22.88 5.37 -2.99
N ALA A 129 -22.76 5.31 -1.66
CA ALA A 129 -21.56 4.81 -1.01
C ALA A 129 -21.44 3.28 -1.14
N ALA A 130 -22.56 2.55 -1.06
CA ALA A 130 -22.60 1.11 -1.30
C ALA A 130 -22.28 0.76 -2.76
N LEU A 131 -22.68 1.59 -3.72
CA LEU A 131 -22.29 1.42 -5.12
C LEU A 131 -20.77 1.51 -5.27
N LEU A 132 -20.14 2.53 -4.70
CA LEU A 132 -18.68 2.70 -4.77
C LEU A 132 -17.94 1.53 -4.10
N LEU A 133 -18.30 1.22 -2.84
CA LEU A 133 -17.62 0.15 -2.10
C LEU A 133 -17.87 -1.22 -2.73
N GLY A 134 -19.12 -1.49 -3.13
CA GLY A 134 -19.51 -2.74 -3.78
C GLY A 134 -18.86 -2.92 -5.15
N ALA A 135 -18.78 -1.85 -5.96
CA ALA A 135 -18.11 -1.90 -7.26
C ALA A 135 -16.62 -2.22 -7.11
N TRP A 136 -15.93 -1.56 -6.16
CA TRP A 136 -14.53 -1.86 -5.88
C TRP A 136 -14.32 -3.30 -5.40
N VAL A 137 -15.12 -3.76 -4.42
CA VAL A 137 -15.04 -5.13 -3.90
C VAL A 137 -15.29 -6.17 -5.00
N LEU A 138 -16.33 -6.00 -5.81
CA LEU A 138 -16.65 -6.92 -6.91
C LEU A 138 -15.56 -6.91 -8.00
N ALA A 139 -15.01 -5.75 -8.32
CA ALA A 139 -13.91 -5.65 -9.28
C ALA A 139 -12.65 -6.38 -8.76
N MET A 140 -12.35 -6.26 -7.46
CA MET A 140 -11.23 -6.97 -6.83
C MET A 140 -11.46 -8.49 -6.73
N ILE A 141 -12.70 -8.94 -6.51
CA ILE A 141 -13.06 -10.37 -6.60
C ILE A 141 -12.88 -10.87 -8.05
N GLY A 142 -13.31 -10.08 -9.03
CA GLY A 142 -13.09 -10.39 -10.45
C GLY A 142 -11.60 -10.46 -10.80
N LEU A 143 -10.80 -9.53 -10.30
CA LEU A 143 -9.35 -9.54 -10.47
C LEU A 143 -8.73 -10.77 -9.78
N ALA A 144 -9.18 -11.13 -8.58
CA ALA A 144 -8.72 -12.33 -7.88
C ALA A 144 -9.01 -13.62 -8.68
N ALA A 145 -10.23 -13.74 -9.21
CA ALA A 145 -10.59 -14.85 -10.10
C ALA A 145 -9.72 -14.87 -11.36
N PHE A 146 -9.49 -13.71 -11.98
CA PHE A 146 -8.57 -13.59 -13.11
C PHE A 146 -7.16 -14.04 -12.74
N VAL A 147 -6.59 -13.59 -11.63
CA VAL A 147 -5.23 -13.95 -11.20
C VAL A 147 -5.10 -15.45 -10.99
N LEU A 148 -6.06 -16.09 -10.30
CA LEU A 148 -6.03 -17.56 -10.09
C LEU A 148 -6.05 -18.33 -11.42
N LEU A 149 -6.95 -17.98 -12.33
CA LEU A 149 -7.02 -18.60 -13.66
C LEU A 149 -5.79 -18.28 -14.51
N HIS A 150 -5.26 -17.06 -14.37
CA HIS A 150 -4.07 -16.63 -15.09
C HIS A 150 -2.84 -17.45 -14.68
N LEU A 151 -2.68 -17.72 -13.39
CA LEU A 151 -1.62 -18.59 -12.87
C LEU A 151 -1.82 -20.04 -13.33
N ASP A 152 -3.06 -20.55 -13.28
CA ASP A 152 -3.41 -21.93 -13.67
C ASP A 152 -3.13 -22.23 -15.16
N THR A 153 -3.24 -21.21 -16.02
CA THR A 153 -3.00 -21.36 -17.47
C THR A 153 -1.54 -21.20 -17.88
N ARG A 154 -0.62 -20.94 -16.95
CA ARG A 154 0.81 -20.78 -17.29
C ARG A 154 1.54 -22.11 -17.38
N SER A 155 2.40 -22.23 -18.39
CA SER A 155 3.37 -23.33 -18.51
C SER A 155 4.61 -23.16 -17.62
N SER A 156 4.83 -21.95 -17.08
CA SER A 156 5.90 -21.65 -16.13
C SER A 156 5.44 -20.57 -15.16
N LEU A 157 5.76 -20.75 -13.87
CA LEU A 157 5.47 -19.81 -12.80
C LEU A 157 6.68 -18.92 -12.44
N GLN A 158 7.74 -18.98 -13.24
CA GLN A 158 8.91 -18.12 -13.06
C GLN A 158 8.50 -16.64 -13.14
N GLY A 159 8.90 -15.86 -12.13
CA GLY A 159 8.57 -14.44 -12.03
C GLY A 159 7.22 -14.12 -11.39
N PHE A 160 6.36 -15.12 -11.15
CA PHE A 160 5.12 -14.93 -10.36
C PHE A 160 5.36 -15.12 -8.86
N PHE A 161 6.30 -15.98 -8.52
CA PHE A 161 6.71 -16.29 -7.15
C PHE A 161 8.10 -15.76 -6.84
N LYS A 162 8.32 -15.31 -5.60
CA LYS A 162 9.62 -14.97 -5.04
C LYS A 162 9.92 -15.98 -3.92
N GLY A 163 10.77 -16.95 -4.23
CA GLY A 163 10.86 -18.18 -3.44
C GLY A 163 9.56 -18.98 -3.54
N ASP A 164 9.01 -19.37 -2.40
CA ASP A 164 7.81 -20.19 -2.23
C ASP A 164 6.49 -19.39 -2.18
N ARG A 165 6.55 -18.09 -2.50
CA ARG A 165 5.49 -17.13 -2.19
C ARG A 165 5.05 -16.34 -3.40
N LEU A 166 3.74 -16.19 -3.54
CA LEU A 166 3.16 -15.41 -4.63
C LEU A 166 3.50 -13.92 -4.46
N ALA A 167 4.29 -13.40 -5.39
CA ALA A 167 4.61 -11.98 -5.49
C ALA A 167 3.69 -11.27 -6.50
N TYR A 168 3.17 -11.97 -7.50
CA TYR A 168 2.25 -11.43 -8.50
C TYR A 168 0.83 -11.21 -7.94
N PRO A 169 0.10 -10.17 -8.38
CA PRO A 169 0.52 -9.08 -9.26
C PRO A 169 1.28 -7.97 -8.55
N GLY A 170 1.30 -7.93 -7.22
CA GLY A 170 1.83 -6.82 -6.42
C GLY A 170 3.35 -6.62 -6.48
N GLY A 171 4.12 -7.51 -7.11
CA GLY A 171 5.58 -7.44 -7.24
C GLY A 171 6.36 -7.68 -5.92
N TYR A 172 5.65 -7.71 -4.80
CA TYR A 172 6.13 -7.93 -3.46
C TYR A 172 5.09 -8.76 -2.69
N GLU A 173 5.50 -9.88 -2.11
CA GLU A 173 4.58 -10.90 -1.60
C GLU A 173 3.67 -10.37 -0.48
N ASN A 174 4.18 -9.49 0.39
CA ASN A 174 3.34 -8.91 1.44
C ASN A 174 2.35 -7.87 0.90
N ALA A 175 2.75 -7.06 -0.09
CA ALA A 175 1.84 -6.13 -0.75
C ALA A 175 0.75 -6.88 -1.54
N SER A 176 1.11 -7.99 -2.20
CA SER A 176 0.16 -8.88 -2.86
C SER A 176 -0.84 -9.46 -1.87
N ALA A 177 -0.38 -10.05 -0.77
CA ALA A 177 -1.28 -10.57 0.25
C ALA A 177 -2.19 -9.48 0.86
N ALA A 178 -1.65 -8.28 1.07
CA ALA A 178 -2.41 -7.15 1.60
C ALA A 178 -3.48 -6.62 0.64
N THR A 179 -3.21 -6.63 -0.66
CA THR A 179 -4.13 -6.19 -1.71
C THR A 179 -5.44 -6.98 -1.64
N TRP A 180 -5.36 -8.29 -1.44
CA TRP A 180 -6.53 -9.17 -1.31
C TRP A 180 -7.19 -9.06 0.06
N ALA A 181 -6.38 -9.15 1.13
CA ALA A 181 -6.90 -9.15 2.49
C ALA A 181 -7.57 -7.82 2.89
N MET A 182 -7.10 -6.68 2.38
CA MET A 182 -7.75 -5.38 2.61
C MET A 182 -9.20 -5.35 2.09
N VAL A 183 -9.48 -6.06 1.00
CA VAL A 183 -10.81 -6.15 0.37
C VAL A 183 -11.73 -7.13 1.11
N MET A 184 -11.17 -8.17 1.74
CA MET A 184 -11.93 -9.17 2.48
C MET A 184 -12.79 -8.56 3.59
N TRP A 185 -12.28 -7.55 4.30
CA TRP A 185 -13.00 -6.89 5.41
C TRP A 185 -14.26 -6.17 4.97
N PRO A 186 -14.23 -5.24 3.98
CA PRO A 186 -15.44 -4.64 3.47
C PRO A 186 -16.37 -5.65 2.79
N ALA A 187 -15.84 -6.66 2.09
CA ALA A 187 -16.65 -7.72 1.49
C ALA A 187 -17.46 -8.49 2.55
N TRP A 188 -16.81 -8.90 3.65
CA TRP A 188 -17.42 -9.60 4.77
C TRP A 188 -18.52 -8.75 5.42
N LEU A 189 -18.23 -7.49 5.74
CA LEU A 189 -19.18 -6.62 6.44
C LEU A 189 -20.35 -6.19 5.56
N LEU A 190 -20.14 -6.06 4.24
CA LEU A 190 -21.22 -5.85 3.27
C LEU A 190 -22.10 -7.10 3.14
N ALA A 191 -21.50 -8.28 2.99
CA ALA A 191 -22.22 -9.56 2.91
C ALA A 191 -23.02 -9.83 4.19
N ALA A 192 -22.50 -9.40 5.35
CA ALA A 192 -23.20 -9.50 6.62
C ALA A 192 -24.36 -8.51 6.69
N GLY A 193 -24.37 -7.43 5.91
CA GLY A 193 -25.45 -6.44 5.88
C GLY A 193 -26.78 -7.00 5.36
N ARG A 194 -27.90 -6.61 6.01
CA ARG A 194 -29.25 -7.00 5.58
C ARG A 194 -29.79 -6.25 4.37
N SER A 195 -29.16 -5.12 4.05
CA SER A 195 -29.65 -4.18 3.03
C SER A 195 -29.29 -4.60 1.60
N LEU A 196 -28.43 -5.61 1.43
CA LEU A 196 -28.05 -6.11 0.11
C LEU A 196 -28.91 -7.32 -0.29
N PRO A 197 -29.20 -7.48 -1.60
CA PRO A 197 -29.82 -8.69 -2.14
C PRO A 197 -29.06 -9.96 -1.75
N TRP A 198 -29.79 -11.04 -1.49
CA TRP A 198 -29.23 -12.33 -1.07
C TRP A 198 -28.16 -12.85 -2.04
N ALA A 199 -28.35 -12.68 -3.36
CA ALA A 199 -27.40 -13.13 -4.37
C ALA A 199 -26.06 -12.38 -4.28
N ILE A 200 -26.10 -11.06 -4.06
CA ILE A 200 -24.90 -10.24 -3.88
C ILE A 200 -24.18 -10.65 -2.60
N ARG A 201 -24.91 -10.92 -1.51
CA ARG A 201 -24.31 -11.41 -0.26
C ARG A 201 -23.59 -12.75 -0.45
N GLY A 202 -24.19 -13.66 -1.22
CA GLY A 202 -23.55 -14.93 -1.61
C GLY A 202 -22.30 -14.73 -2.47
N ALA A 203 -22.38 -13.90 -3.51
CA ALA A 203 -21.24 -13.60 -4.37
C ALA A 203 -20.06 -12.97 -3.60
N LEU A 204 -20.36 -12.05 -2.68
CA LEU A 204 -19.36 -11.48 -1.78
C LEU A 204 -18.73 -12.54 -0.88
N ALA A 205 -19.54 -13.43 -0.28
CA ALA A 205 -19.04 -14.49 0.59
C ALA A 205 -18.14 -15.50 -0.14
N GLY A 206 -18.54 -15.95 -1.33
CA GLY A 206 -17.71 -16.81 -2.17
C GLY A 206 -16.44 -16.09 -2.63
N GLY A 207 -16.53 -14.82 -3.01
CA GLY A 207 -15.37 -14.02 -3.40
C GLY A 207 -14.35 -13.81 -2.28
N ILE A 208 -14.76 -13.81 -1.01
CA ILE A 208 -13.83 -13.76 0.12
C ILE A 208 -12.94 -15.01 0.17
N VAL A 209 -13.43 -16.18 -0.26
CA VAL A 209 -12.62 -17.40 -0.34
C VAL A 209 -11.49 -17.20 -1.35
N LEU A 210 -11.79 -16.74 -2.56
CA LEU A 210 -10.79 -16.48 -3.60
C LEU A 210 -9.76 -15.43 -3.17
N LEU A 211 -10.21 -14.34 -2.54
CA LEU A 211 -9.34 -13.30 -2.00
C LEU A 211 -8.43 -13.86 -0.89
N GLY A 212 -8.97 -14.69 0.00
CA GLY A 212 -8.22 -15.31 1.09
C GLY A 212 -7.20 -16.33 0.59
N ASP A 213 -7.54 -17.14 -0.42
CA ASP A 213 -6.62 -18.11 -1.01
C ASP A 213 -5.42 -17.42 -1.69
N LEU A 214 -5.63 -16.32 -2.41
CA LEU A 214 -4.53 -15.51 -2.94
C LEU A 214 -3.70 -14.84 -1.82
N ALA A 215 -4.35 -14.39 -0.75
CA ALA A 215 -3.63 -13.87 0.42
C ALA A 215 -2.77 -14.94 1.10
N LEU A 216 -3.25 -16.19 1.15
CA LEU A 216 -2.53 -17.35 1.66
C LEU A 216 -1.35 -17.74 0.75
N LEU A 217 -1.49 -17.67 -0.57
CA LEU A 217 -0.38 -17.90 -1.51
C LEU A 217 0.78 -16.91 -1.34
N GLY A 218 0.51 -15.66 -0.93
CA GLY A 218 1.56 -14.69 -0.58
C GLY A 218 2.28 -15.03 0.74
N GLN A 219 1.70 -15.94 1.53
CA GLN A 219 2.14 -16.41 2.84
C GLN A 219 2.55 -15.29 3.80
N SER A 220 1.97 -14.08 3.71
CA SER A 220 2.43 -12.93 4.51
C SER A 220 2.20 -13.13 6.01
N ARG A 221 3.29 -13.06 6.80
CA ARG A 221 3.21 -13.01 8.28
C ARG A 221 2.45 -11.77 8.75
N GLY A 222 2.58 -10.65 8.05
CA GLY A 222 1.84 -9.43 8.36
C GLY A 222 0.32 -9.62 8.21
N THR A 223 -0.15 -10.35 7.18
CA THR A 223 -1.57 -10.72 7.06
C THR A 223 -2.02 -11.62 8.22
N LEU A 224 -1.20 -12.62 8.57
CA LEU A 224 -1.47 -13.53 9.68
C LEU A 224 -1.64 -12.79 11.01
N PHE A 225 -0.75 -11.84 11.32
CA PHE A 225 -0.80 -11.07 12.57
C PHE A 225 -1.86 -9.98 12.58
N SER A 226 -2.15 -9.39 11.42
CA SER A 226 -3.18 -8.35 11.30
C SER A 226 -4.58 -8.91 11.44
N THR A 227 -4.81 -10.16 11.02
CA THR A 227 -6.13 -10.81 11.06
C THR A 227 -6.76 -10.86 12.46
N PRO A 228 -6.10 -11.36 13.52
CA PRO A 228 -6.69 -11.38 14.86
C PRO A 228 -6.93 -9.98 15.43
N VAL A 229 -6.02 -9.03 15.18
CA VAL A 229 -6.20 -7.62 15.58
C VAL A 229 -7.43 -7.03 14.89
N MET A 230 -7.57 -7.26 13.59
CA MET A 230 -8.72 -6.79 12.82
C MET A 230 -10.04 -7.46 13.22
N LEU A 231 -10.04 -8.75 13.52
CA LEU A 231 -11.21 -9.43 14.10
C LEU A 231 -11.61 -8.76 15.42
N ALA A 232 -10.66 -8.48 16.31
CA ALA A 232 -10.92 -7.79 17.57
C ALA A 232 -11.49 -6.39 17.34
N LEU A 233 -10.90 -5.60 16.43
CA LEU A 233 -11.38 -4.26 16.08
C LEU A 233 -12.79 -4.31 15.48
N VAL A 234 -13.03 -5.18 14.50
CA VAL A 234 -14.35 -5.33 13.88
C VAL A 234 -15.38 -5.74 14.92
N PHE A 235 -15.10 -6.73 15.77
CA PHE A 235 -16.04 -7.12 16.80
C PHE A 235 -16.20 -6.04 17.88
N ALA A 236 -15.18 -5.24 18.20
CA ALA A 236 -15.30 -4.15 19.16
C ALA A 236 -16.19 -3.00 18.64
N PHE A 237 -16.13 -2.67 17.35
CA PHE A 237 -16.78 -1.47 16.81
C PHE A 237 -18.02 -1.75 15.94
N TYR A 238 -18.18 -2.95 15.40
CA TYR A 238 -19.31 -3.28 14.53
C TYR A 238 -20.60 -3.51 15.34
N PRO A 239 -21.70 -2.79 15.05
CA PRO A 239 -22.94 -2.92 15.82
C PRO A 239 -23.63 -4.28 15.72
N ALA A 240 -23.41 -5.04 14.62
CA ALA A 240 -24.12 -6.28 14.35
C ALA A 240 -23.22 -7.53 14.47
N ARG A 241 -22.50 -7.62 15.59
CA ARG A 241 -21.49 -8.65 15.91
C ARG A 241 -21.96 -10.08 15.65
N VAL A 242 -23.14 -10.46 16.16
CA VAL A 242 -23.69 -11.82 16.00
C VAL A 242 -23.86 -12.21 14.53
N ARG A 243 -24.25 -11.24 13.68
CA ARG A 243 -24.46 -11.47 12.25
C ARG A 243 -23.14 -11.50 11.48
N ALA A 244 -22.19 -10.64 11.84
CA ALA A 244 -20.83 -10.72 11.31
C ALA A 244 -20.22 -12.09 11.62
N PHE A 245 -20.35 -12.57 12.86
CA PHE A 245 -19.90 -13.91 13.26
C PHE A 245 -20.61 -15.02 12.46
N ALA A 246 -21.95 -14.97 12.35
CA ALA A 246 -22.70 -15.99 11.59
C ALA A 246 -22.22 -16.13 10.14
N LEU A 247 -21.85 -15.02 9.48
CA LEU A 247 -21.32 -15.06 8.12
C LEU A 247 -19.84 -15.47 8.07
N LEU A 248 -19.08 -15.15 9.12
CA LEU A 248 -17.69 -15.56 9.23
C LEU A 248 -17.55 -17.09 9.27
N VAL A 249 -18.49 -17.82 9.88
CA VAL A 249 -18.43 -19.28 10.00
C VAL A 249 -18.29 -20.01 8.65
N PRO A 250 -19.20 -19.87 7.67
CA PRO A 250 -19.05 -20.54 6.39
C PRO A 250 -17.83 -20.06 5.59
N VAL A 251 -17.46 -18.77 5.70
CA VAL A 251 -16.28 -18.23 5.04
C VAL A 251 -14.99 -18.80 5.61
N ALA A 252 -14.86 -18.82 6.94
CA ALA A 252 -13.71 -19.38 7.63
C ALA A 252 -13.61 -20.90 7.41
N GLY A 253 -14.74 -21.60 7.38
CA GLY A 253 -14.80 -23.02 7.01
C GLY A 253 -14.33 -23.26 5.58
N GLY A 254 -14.72 -22.39 4.63
CA GLY A 254 -14.24 -22.45 3.25
C GLY A 254 -12.73 -22.26 3.15
N LEU A 255 -12.20 -21.20 3.77
CA LEU A 255 -10.75 -20.93 3.79
C LEU A 255 -9.97 -22.05 4.48
N ALA A 256 -10.51 -22.64 5.55
CA ALA A 256 -9.88 -23.77 6.21
C ALA A 256 -9.85 -25.02 5.32
N ALA A 257 -10.88 -25.22 4.47
CA ALA A 257 -10.94 -26.34 3.55
C ALA A 257 -9.96 -26.20 2.37
N THR A 258 -9.69 -24.97 1.90
CA THR A 258 -8.76 -24.70 0.79
C THR A 258 -7.31 -24.58 1.25
N ALA A 259 -7.06 -24.12 2.48
CA ALA A 259 -5.72 -23.80 2.98
C ALA A 259 -4.66 -24.91 2.78
N PRO A 260 -4.92 -26.21 3.04
CA PRO A 260 -3.92 -27.26 2.82
C PRO A 260 -3.46 -27.36 1.36
N ALA A 261 -4.41 -27.30 0.41
CA ALA A 261 -4.09 -27.36 -1.01
C ALA A 261 -3.31 -26.11 -1.45
N VAL A 262 -3.76 -24.93 -1.00
CA VAL A 262 -3.14 -23.64 -1.33
C VAL A 262 -1.70 -23.55 -0.79
N LEU A 263 -1.47 -23.90 0.47
CA LEU A 263 -0.14 -23.85 1.08
C LEU A 263 0.81 -24.88 0.48
N SER A 264 0.29 -26.04 0.05
CA SER A 264 1.13 -27.05 -0.60
C SER A 264 1.80 -26.57 -1.89
N VAL A 265 1.27 -25.53 -2.55
CA VAL A 265 1.93 -24.93 -3.73
C VAL A 265 3.31 -24.39 -3.37
N GLY A 266 3.42 -23.67 -2.25
CA GLY A 266 4.70 -23.15 -1.76
C GLY A 266 5.67 -24.28 -1.39
N ASP A 267 5.19 -25.28 -0.64
CA ASP A 267 5.99 -26.44 -0.25
C ASP A 267 6.56 -27.20 -1.46
N ARG A 268 5.77 -27.33 -2.54
CA ARG A 268 6.21 -27.97 -3.78
C ARG A 268 7.26 -27.16 -4.52
N ILE A 269 7.22 -25.82 -4.45
CA ILE A 269 8.26 -24.96 -5.02
C ILE A 269 9.59 -25.20 -4.29
N GLU A 270 9.58 -25.22 -2.96
CA GLU A 270 10.80 -25.44 -2.16
C GLU A 270 11.41 -26.82 -2.39
N GLN A 271 10.56 -27.84 -2.52
CA GLN A 271 10.97 -29.24 -2.67
C GLN A 271 11.27 -29.65 -4.12
N GLY A 272 11.06 -28.76 -5.10
CA GLY A 272 11.23 -29.08 -6.52
C GLY A 272 10.22 -30.11 -7.05
N GLY A 273 9.00 -30.12 -6.51
CA GLY A 273 7.92 -31.04 -6.89
C GLY A 273 7.07 -30.55 -8.07
N ASP A 274 5.95 -31.23 -8.33
CA ASP A 274 4.96 -30.81 -9.32
C ASP A 274 4.15 -29.59 -8.83
N VAL A 275 4.68 -28.40 -9.11
CA VAL A 275 4.05 -27.12 -8.73
C VAL A 275 2.80 -26.83 -9.56
N LEU A 276 2.81 -27.15 -10.86
CA LEU A 276 1.70 -26.85 -11.76
C LEU A 276 0.47 -27.69 -11.42
N GLY A 277 0.64 -28.99 -11.15
CA GLY A 277 -0.46 -29.86 -10.72
C GLY A 277 -1.00 -29.49 -9.34
N ALA A 278 -0.14 -29.08 -8.41
CA ALA A 278 -0.54 -28.60 -7.09
C ALA A 278 -1.36 -27.29 -7.20
N LEU A 279 -0.89 -26.34 -8.02
CA LEU A 279 -1.59 -25.09 -8.28
C LEU A 279 -2.95 -25.35 -8.94
N HIS A 280 -3.00 -26.21 -9.97
CA HIS A 280 -4.25 -26.56 -10.66
C HIS A 280 -5.30 -27.14 -9.70
N SER A 281 -4.87 -28.06 -8.85
CA SER A 281 -5.72 -28.66 -7.83
C SER A 281 -6.22 -27.62 -6.81
N ALA A 282 -5.33 -26.73 -6.36
CA ALA A 282 -5.68 -25.65 -5.43
C ALA A 282 -6.68 -24.65 -6.04
N VAL A 283 -6.48 -24.25 -7.30
CA VAL A 283 -7.37 -23.34 -8.03
C VAL A 283 -8.75 -23.97 -8.22
N GLY A 284 -8.81 -25.23 -8.68
CA GLY A 284 -10.07 -25.95 -8.84
C GLY A 284 -10.85 -26.07 -7.53
N LEU A 285 -10.15 -26.40 -6.43
CA LEU A 285 -10.75 -26.47 -5.10
C LEU A 285 -11.23 -25.09 -4.61
N ALA A 286 -10.45 -24.03 -4.81
CA ALA A 286 -10.79 -22.66 -4.43
C ALA A 286 -12.11 -22.21 -5.07
N PHE A 287 -12.28 -22.42 -6.38
CA PHE A 287 -13.52 -22.09 -7.07
C PHE A 287 -14.71 -22.94 -6.60
N ALA A 288 -14.52 -24.25 -6.42
CA ALA A 288 -15.59 -25.13 -5.92
C ALA A 288 -16.07 -24.71 -4.53
N VAL A 289 -15.14 -24.43 -3.61
CA VAL A 289 -15.45 -23.98 -2.25
C VAL A 289 -16.05 -22.57 -2.26
N ALA A 290 -15.55 -21.65 -3.09
CA ALA A 290 -16.12 -20.31 -3.24
C ALA A 290 -17.59 -20.38 -3.68
N VAL A 291 -17.93 -21.23 -4.64
CA VAL A 291 -19.33 -21.46 -5.07
C VAL A 291 -20.16 -22.04 -3.93
N ALA A 292 -19.66 -23.07 -3.22
CA ALA A 292 -20.36 -23.69 -2.11
C ALA A 292 -20.66 -22.69 -0.98
N VAL A 293 -19.65 -21.93 -0.53
CA VAL A 293 -19.80 -20.88 0.49
C VAL A 293 -20.78 -19.81 0.00
N GLY A 294 -20.66 -19.39 -1.26
CA GLY A 294 -21.57 -18.40 -1.84
C GLY A 294 -23.02 -18.87 -1.86
N LEU A 295 -23.28 -20.13 -2.22
CA LEU A 295 -24.62 -20.73 -2.21
C LEU A 295 -25.19 -20.84 -0.79
N VAL A 296 -24.38 -21.28 0.19
CA VAL A 296 -24.80 -21.38 1.60
C VAL A 296 -25.20 -20.01 2.14
N VAL A 297 -24.38 -18.98 1.91
CA VAL A 297 -24.67 -17.62 2.37
C VAL A 297 -25.85 -17.02 1.62
N ALA A 298 -25.97 -17.24 0.30
CA ALA A 298 -27.10 -16.82 -0.51
C ALA A 298 -28.41 -17.44 -0.01
N ALA A 299 -28.43 -18.75 0.26
CA ALA A 299 -29.59 -19.46 0.79
C ALA A 299 -29.99 -18.93 2.17
N GLY A 300 -29.03 -18.79 3.09
CA GLY A 300 -29.27 -18.21 4.41
C GLY A 300 -29.82 -16.79 4.34
N ALA A 301 -29.28 -15.96 3.46
CA ALA A 301 -29.77 -14.60 3.21
C ALA A 301 -31.17 -14.57 2.57
N ALA A 302 -31.48 -15.50 1.66
CA ALA A 302 -32.79 -15.62 1.04
C ALA A 302 -33.86 -16.02 2.06
N ILE A 303 -33.56 -16.99 2.93
CA ILE A 303 -34.43 -17.39 4.04
C ILE A 303 -34.65 -16.21 5.00
N GLU A 304 -33.59 -15.50 5.38
CA GLU A 304 -33.69 -14.30 6.21
C GLU A 304 -34.60 -13.23 5.58
N SER A 305 -34.48 -13.02 4.27
CA SER A 305 -35.24 -11.97 3.55
C SER A 305 -36.74 -12.25 3.43
N ARG A 306 -37.16 -13.52 3.55
CA ARG A 306 -38.57 -13.94 3.47
C ARG A 306 -39.33 -13.74 4.79
N GLY A 307 -38.65 -13.33 5.87
CA GLY A 307 -39.30 -13.12 7.17
C GLY A 307 -39.85 -14.40 7.80
N SER A 308 -39.35 -15.57 7.39
CA SER A 308 -39.91 -16.89 7.72
C SER A 308 -39.78 -17.29 9.20
N PHE A 309 -39.18 -16.47 10.06
CA PHE A 309 -38.97 -16.78 11.47
C PHE A 309 -39.86 -15.94 12.37
N SER A 310 -40.52 -16.61 13.33
CA SER A 310 -41.19 -15.92 14.44
C SER A 310 -40.18 -15.11 15.26
N ALA A 311 -40.64 -14.04 15.92
CA ALA A 311 -39.78 -13.22 16.77
C ALA A 311 -39.08 -14.02 17.88
N SER A 312 -39.70 -15.12 18.34
CA SER A 312 -39.10 -16.03 19.32
C SER A 312 -37.96 -16.85 18.71
N ALA A 313 -38.19 -17.48 17.55
CA ALA A 313 -37.17 -18.24 16.83
C ALA A 313 -35.95 -17.36 16.46
N ALA A 314 -36.18 -16.15 15.97
CA ALA A 314 -35.11 -15.20 15.66
C ALA A 314 -34.32 -14.72 16.89
N ARG A 315 -34.91 -14.76 18.10
CA ARG A 315 -34.18 -14.51 19.35
C ARG A 315 -33.37 -15.73 19.78
N GLN A 316 -33.93 -16.93 19.68
CA GLN A 316 -33.25 -18.18 20.01
C GLN A 316 -32.03 -18.41 19.10
N VAL A 317 -32.17 -18.27 17.77
CA VAL A 317 -31.05 -18.38 16.83
C VAL A 317 -29.95 -17.38 17.17
N ARG A 318 -30.30 -16.12 17.46
CA ARG A 318 -29.32 -15.09 17.83
C ARG A 318 -28.60 -15.40 19.14
N ARG A 319 -29.30 -15.96 20.13
CA ARG A 319 -28.71 -16.42 21.39
C ARG A 319 -27.77 -17.61 21.15
N GLY A 320 -28.19 -18.58 20.34
CA GLY A 320 -27.38 -19.74 19.97
C GLY A 320 -26.11 -19.34 19.22
N VAL A 321 -26.23 -18.49 18.20
CA VAL A 321 -25.06 -17.95 17.48
C VAL A 321 -24.20 -17.08 18.41
N GLY A 322 -24.79 -16.30 19.30
CA GLY A 322 -24.06 -15.53 20.30
C GLY A 322 -23.29 -16.41 21.28
N ALA A 323 -23.89 -17.50 21.74
CA ALA A 323 -23.25 -18.50 22.60
C ALA A 323 -22.14 -19.23 21.85
N LEU A 324 -22.35 -19.61 20.59
CA LEU A 324 -21.31 -20.18 19.73
C LEU A 324 -20.16 -19.19 19.52
N ALA A 325 -20.45 -17.91 19.29
CA ALA A 325 -19.43 -16.87 19.14
C ALA A 325 -18.60 -16.72 20.41
N LEU A 326 -19.25 -16.73 21.58
CA LEU A 326 -18.56 -16.69 22.88
C LEU A 326 -17.75 -17.96 23.12
N ALA A 327 -18.31 -19.13 22.79
CA ALA A 327 -17.61 -20.40 22.89
C ALA A 327 -16.39 -20.44 21.97
N SER A 328 -16.48 -19.99 20.71
CA SER A 328 -15.35 -19.87 19.80
C SER A 328 -14.31 -18.86 20.28
N LEU A 329 -14.74 -17.73 20.85
CA LEU A 329 -13.85 -16.71 21.42
C LEU A 329 -13.02 -17.26 22.59
N ILE A 330 -13.52 -18.26 23.32
CA ILE A 330 -12.81 -18.91 24.42
C ILE A 330 -12.01 -20.12 23.90
N ALA A 331 -12.67 -20.99 23.13
CA ALA A 331 -12.13 -22.26 22.67
C ALA A 331 -10.99 -22.11 21.67
N VAL A 332 -11.05 -21.14 20.74
CA VAL A 332 -9.97 -20.96 19.75
C VAL A 332 -8.68 -20.48 20.45
N PRO A 333 -8.69 -19.44 21.29
CA PRO A 333 -7.51 -19.10 22.09
C PRO A 333 -7.08 -20.21 23.04
N ALA A 334 -8.01 -20.92 23.71
CA ALA A 334 -7.67 -22.01 24.62
C ALA A 334 -7.02 -23.20 23.89
N ALA A 335 -7.55 -23.61 22.73
CA ALA A 335 -6.96 -24.63 21.88
C ALA A 335 -5.62 -24.17 21.31
N GLY A 336 -5.51 -22.89 20.93
CA GLY A 336 -4.25 -22.27 20.54
C GLY A 336 -3.21 -22.34 21.65
N LEU A 337 -3.56 -21.92 22.87
CA LEU A 337 -2.70 -22.00 24.05
C LEU A 337 -2.30 -23.44 24.38
N ALA A 338 -3.25 -24.39 24.35
CA ALA A 338 -2.99 -25.80 24.59
C ALA A 338 -2.06 -26.42 23.53
N ALA A 339 -2.26 -26.09 22.25
CA ALA A 339 -1.40 -26.55 21.17
C ALA A 339 -0.01 -25.89 21.19
N VAL A 340 0.09 -24.67 21.73
CA VAL A 340 1.32 -23.89 21.83
C VAL A 340 2.16 -24.28 23.05
N GLY A 341 1.55 -24.80 24.11
CA GLY A 341 2.24 -25.14 25.36
C GLY A 341 2.44 -23.91 26.24
N ASP A 342 3.69 -23.44 26.39
CA ASP A 342 4.03 -22.26 27.19
C ASP A 342 3.99 -20.96 26.35
N PRO A 343 2.94 -20.12 26.50
CA PRO A 343 2.82 -18.88 25.75
C PRO A 343 3.88 -17.83 26.12
N VAL A 344 4.35 -17.83 27.38
CA VAL A 344 5.36 -16.86 27.84
C VAL A 344 6.71 -17.21 27.24
N ALA A 345 7.07 -18.50 27.25
CA ALA A 345 8.28 -18.97 26.56
C ALA A 345 8.22 -18.68 25.07
N ARG A 346 7.06 -18.82 24.41
CA ARG A 346 6.93 -18.53 22.97
C ARG A 346 7.01 -17.05 22.66
N VAL A 347 6.41 -16.17 23.46
CA VAL A 347 6.57 -14.71 23.31
C VAL A 347 8.03 -14.31 23.54
N ARG A 348 8.69 -14.89 24.53
CA ARG A 348 10.11 -14.66 24.77
C ARG A 348 10.98 -15.17 23.61
N HIS A 349 10.70 -16.35 23.08
CA HIS A 349 11.39 -16.91 21.92
C HIS A 349 11.15 -16.08 20.65
N ALA A 350 9.91 -15.64 20.43
CA ALA A 350 9.55 -14.71 19.37
C ALA A 350 10.34 -13.41 19.47
N TRP A 351 10.38 -12.80 20.66
CA TRP A 351 11.16 -11.60 20.90
C TRP A 351 12.66 -11.83 20.66
N ASN A 352 13.22 -12.89 21.25
CA ASN A 352 14.63 -13.22 21.12
C ASN A 352 15.03 -13.50 19.66
N THR A 353 14.21 -14.21 18.88
CA THR A 353 14.47 -14.48 17.46
C THR A 353 14.40 -13.20 16.64
N PHE A 354 13.41 -12.35 16.90
CA PHE A 354 13.24 -11.04 16.26
C PHE A 354 14.42 -10.09 16.52
N THR A 355 14.93 -10.04 17.75
CA THR A 355 16.03 -9.12 18.13
C THR A 355 17.43 -9.72 18.03
N SER A 356 17.57 -10.99 17.64
CA SER A 356 18.85 -11.74 17.69
C SER A 356 19.95 -11.21 16.77
N GLY A 357 19.63 -10.36 15.80
CA GLY A 357 20.56 -9.95 14.73
C GLY A 357 20.89 -11.05 13.73
N LYS A 358 20.37 -12.28 13.89
CA LYS A 358 20.57 -13.41 12.97
C LYS A 358 19.61 -13.40 11.77
N GLY A 359 18.79 -12.35 11.63
CA GLY A 359 17.83 -12.19 10.54
C GLY A 359 16.91 -13.40 10.39
N TYR A 360 16.76 -13.89 9.16
CA TYR A 360 15.97 -15.08 8.86
C TYR A 360 16.61 -16.38 9.37
N GLY A 361 17.93 -16.40 9.62
CA GLY A 361 18.65 -17.56 10.17
C GLY A 361 18.34 -17.83 11.65
N ALA A 362 17.56 -16.97 12.31
CA ALA A 362 17.05 -17.22 13.66
C ALA A 362 15.84 -18.16 13.69
N ASN A 363 15.20 -18.43 12.55
CA ASN A 363 13.98 -19.24 12.48
C ASN A 363 14.33 -20.73 12.41
N SER A 364 13.47 -21.58 12.99
CA SER A 364 13.61 -23.03 12.88
C SER A 364 13.28 -23.51 11.46
N SER A 365 13.84 -24.65 11.05
CA SER A 365 13.43 -25.34 9.82
C SER A 365 11.95 -25.77 9.89
N GLY A 366 11.16 -25.50 8.85
CA GLY A 366 9.73 -25.84 8.78
C GLY A 366 8.86 -24.69 8.27
N ASN A 367 7.53 -24.79 8.41
CA ASN A 367 6.59 -23.80 7.91
C ASN A 367 6.87 -22.39 8.48
N ARG A 368 7.20 -21.44 7.58
CA ARG A 368 7.53 -20.04 7.88
C ARG A 368 6.46 -19.26 8.64
N LEU A 369 5.19 -19.67 8.57
CA LEU A 369 4.10 -19.06 9.34
C LEU A 369 4.17 -19.43 10.83
N LEU A 370 4.91 -20.49 11.18
CA LEU A 370 4.97 -21.07 12.52
C LEU A 370 6.38 -21.09 13.12
N SER A 371 7.43 -20.88 12.31
CA SER A 371 8.85 -21.13 12.65
C SER A 371 9.62 -20.02 13.37
N GLY A 372 8.98 -18.88 13.68
CA GLY A 372 9.58 -17.79 14.47
C GLY A 372 9.37 -16.39 13.90
N PHE A 373 9.89 -15.39 14.61
CA PHE A 373 9.77 -13.96 14.26
C PHE A 373 11.09 -13.37 13.71
N GLY A 374 12.11 -14.21 13.48
CA GLY A 374 13.38 -13.79 12.88
C GLY A 374 13.17 -13.11 11.54
N SER A 375 13.71 -11.90 11.41
CA SER A 375 13.79 -11.09 10.20
C SER A 375 14.81 -9.97 10.41
N ASN A 376 15.17 -9.25 9.35
CA ASN A 376 16.01 -8.06 9.47
C ASN A 376 15.23 -6.80 9.92
N ARG A 377 13.91 -6.89 10.14
CA ARG A 377 13.04 -5.75 10.47
C ARG A 377 13.42 -5.04 11.78
N TYR A 378 13.89 -5.77 12.80
CA TYR A 378 14.33 -5.15 14.04
C TYR A 378 15.46 -4.14 13.80
N ASP A 379 16.41 -4.49 12.94
CA ASP A 379 17.52 -3.62 12.58
C ASP A 379 17.04 -2.39 11.79
N PHE A 380 16.01 -2.56 10.94
CA PHE A 380 15.39 -1.46 10.20
C PHE A 380 14.74 -0.48 11.19
N TYR A 381 14.04 -1.02 12.19
CA TYR A 381 13.35 -0.24 13.21
C TYR A 381 14.33 0.50 14.12
N ARG A 382 15.43 -0.17 14.49
CA ARG A 382 16.52 0.45 15.25
C ARG A 382 17.08 1.66 14.51
N VAL A 383 17.49 1.49 13.24
CA VAL A 383 18.03 2.60 12.46
C VAL A 383 17.00 3.72 12.31
N ALA A 384 15.73 3.40 12.03
CA ALA A 384 14.69 4.42 11.90
C ALA A 384 14.48 5.19 13.22
N PHE A 385 14.55 4.51 14.35
CA PHE A 385 14.42 5.15 15.66
C PHE A 385 15.66 5.98 16.00
N ASP A 386 16.86 5.49 15.71
CA ASP A 386 18.12 6.24 15.86
C ASP A 386 18.08 7.53 15.04
N GLU A 387 17.62 7.47 13.77
CA GLU A 387 17.42 8.65 12.93
C GLU A 387 16.39 9.63 13.49
N PHE A 388 15.32 9.12 14.09
CA PHE A 388 14.36 9.98 14.78
C PHE A 388 14.99 10.69 15.99
N LEU A 389 15.84 10.01 16.76
CA LEU A 389 16.53 10.64 17.91
C LEU A 389 17.53 11.71 17.46
N ASP A 390 18.19 11.51 16.32
CA ASP A 390 19.12 12.49 15.74
C ASP A 390 18.38 13.68 15.11
N HIS A 391 17.18 13.46 14.54
CA HIS A 391 16.40 14.46 13.81
C HIS A 391 14.94 14.59 14.32
N PRO A 392 14.70 14.89 15.61
CA PRO A 392 13.40 14.67 16.24
C PRO A 392 12.29 15.61 15.77
N VAL A 393 12.61 16.82 15.30
CA VAL A 393 11.60 17.84 15.01
C VAL A 393 10.99 17.66 13.62
N LEU A 394 11.84 17.64 12.58
CA LEU A 394 11.44 17.64 11.17
C LEU A 394 11.80 16.35 10.43
N GLY A 395 12.58 15.45 11.05
CA GLY A 395 13.06 14.22 10.43
C GLY A 395 14.10 14.44 9.33
N ILE A 396 14.53 13.35 8.70
CA ILE A 396 15.55 13.32 7.63
C ILE A 396 15.02 13.70 6.24
N GLY A 397 13.71 13.93 6.14
CA GLY A 397 12.99 14.21 4.90
C GLY A 397 12.36 12.97 4.27
N ALA A 398 11.35 13.21 3.42
CA ALA A 398 10.54 12.16 2.84
C ALA A 398 11.40 11.17 2.03
N ASP A 399 11.14 9.87 2.18
CA ASP A 399 11.77 8.74 1.49
C ASP A 399 13.30 8.62 1.60
N ASN A 400 13.94 9.31 2.55
CA ASN A 400 15.41 9.37 2.66
C ASN A 400 16.05 8.27 3.55
N PHE A 401 15.29 7.25 3.96
CA PHE A 401 15.75 6.23 4.92
C PHE A 401 16.92 5.37 4.41
N GLN A 402 16.98 5.09 3.10
CA GLN A 402 17.95 4.14 2.55
C GLN A 402 19.41 4.53 2.85
N GLN A 403 19.76 5.80 2.68
CA GLN A 403 21.14 6.28 2.85
C GLN A 403 21.63 6.08 4.29
N GLU A 404 20.74 6.34 5.25
CA GLU A 404 21.04 6.12 6.67
C GLU A 404 21.11 4.64 7.01
N TYR A 405 20.24 3.83 6.40
CA TYR A 405 20.31 2.39 6.58
C TYR A 405 21.58 1.78 5.99
N LEU A 406 22.06 2.23 4.84
CA LEU A 406 23.32 1.77 4.24
C LEU A 406 24.49 2.00 5.22
N ALA A 407 24.55 3.18 5.83
CA ALA A 407 25.62 3.57 6.75
C ALA A 407 25.54 2.87 8.12
N ARG A 408 24.34 2.68 8.67
CA ARG A 408 24.14 2.27 10.07
C ARG A 408 23.58 0.88 10.26
N GLY A 409 23.06 0.24 9.21
CA GLY A 409 22.47 -1.09 9.28
C GLY A 409 23.51 -2.18 9.57
N HIS A 410 23.05 -3.32 10.04
CA HIS A 410 23.82 -4.51 10.37
C HIS A 410 23.44 -5.73 9.51
N SER A 411 22.28 -5.74 8.85
CA SER A 411 21.88 -6.84 7.94
C SER A 411 22.58 -6.78 6.57
N ASP A 412 22.49 -7.81 5.75
CA ASP A 412 22.94 -7.72 4.33
C ASP A 412 21.88 -7.14 3.37
N GLU A 413 20.67 -6.86 3.86
CA GLU A 413 19.63 -6.15 3.08
C GLU A 413 19.92 -4.64 2.95
N THR A 414 19.39 -4.03 1.89
CA THR A 414 19.51 -2.59 1.59
C THR A 414 18.13 -1.92 1.44
N PRO A 415 17.25 -2.03 2.46
CA PRO A 415 15.88 -1.52 2.41
C PRO A 415 15.82 -0.03 2.11
N ARG A 416 14.93 0.35 1.18
CA ARG A 416 14.62 1.76 0.90
C ARG A 416 13.77 2.41 2.00
N TYR A 417 13.05 1.60 2.77
CA TYR A 417 12.04 2.05 3.74
C TYR A 417 12.14 1.31 5.08
N PRO A 418 11.66 1.90 6.19
CA PRO A 418 11.82 1.31 7.52
C PRO A 418 10.83 0.17 7.81
N HIS A 419 9.83 -0.07 6.94
CA HIS A 419 8.86 -1.15 7.09
C HIS A 419 7.98 -1.06 8.35
N SER A 420 7.63 0.16 8.72
CA SER A 420 6.59 0.51 9.70
C SER A 420 6.08 1.90 9.34
N LEU A 421 4.77 2.08 9.24
CA LEU A 421 4.15 3.38 8.99
C LEU A 421 4.51 4.42 10.08
N GLU A 422 4.59 3.98 11.33
CA GLU A 422 4.87 4.82 12.49
C GLU A 422 6.33 5.29 12.51
N LEU A 423 7.27 4.36 12.35
CA LEU A 423 8.70 4.69 12.32
C LEU A 423 9.08 5.45 11.06
N ARG A 424 8.37 5.24 9.95
CA ARG A 424 8.46 6.09 8.76
C ARG A 424 8.06 7.52 9.08
N ALA A 425 6.88 7.73 9.68
CA ALA A 425 6.40 9.07 10.02
C ALA A 425 7.39 9.78 10.97
N LEU A 426 7.86 9.08 12.01
CA LEU A 426 8.81 9.60 12.98
C LEU A 426 10.16 9.96 12.35
N SER A 427 10.81 9.01 11.67
CA SER A 427 12.17 9.23 11.15
C SER A 427 12.21 10.27 10.02
N GLN A 428 11.20 10.28 9.14
CA GLN A 428 11.22 11.12 7.95
C GLN A 428 10.59 12.50 8.13
N SER A 429 9.64 12.65 9.07
CA SER A 429 8.92 13.92 9.27
C SER A 429 8.99 14.46 10.70
N GLY A 430 9.69 13.75 11.60
CA GLY A 430 9.83 14.10 13.00
C GLY A 430 8.51 14.10 13.76
N VAL A 431 8.52 14.66 14.97
CA VAL A 431 7.33 14.86 15.79
C VAL A 431 6.33 15.77 15.07
N ALA A 432 6.78 16.78 14.33
CA ALA A 432 5.89 17.73 13.66
C ALA A 432 4.97 17.02 12.64
N GLY A 433 5.55 16.28 11.69
CA GLY A 433 4.77 15.55 10.69
C GLY A 433 3.97 14.40 11.30
N THR A 434 4.53 13.71 12.30
CA THR A 434 3.84 12.62 13.00
C THR A 434 2.59 13.12 13.74
N LEU A 435 2.65 14.27 14.40
CA LEU A 435 1.49 14.86 15.07
C LEU A 435 0.39 15.26 14.08
N PHE A 436 0.75 15.83 12.92
CA PHE A 436 -0.24 16.07 11.87
C PHE A 436 -0.83 14.76 11.35
N ALA A 437 -0.02 13.72 11.13
CA ALA A 437 -0.51 12.41 10.68
C ALA A 437 -1.52 11.82 11.67
N LEU A 438 -1.14 11.75 12.95
CA LEU A 438 -1.99 11.23 14.01
C LEU A 438 -3.26 12.06 14.17
N ALA A 439 -3.16 13.40 14.22
CA ALA A 439 -4.33 14.27 14.36
C ALA A 439 -5.28 14.16 13.16
N GLY A 440 -4.73 14.11 11.94
CA GLY A 440 -5.52 13.99 10.72
C GLY A 440 -6.24 12.65 10.61
N LEU A 441 -5.52 11.56 10.84
CA LEU A 441 -6.09 10.20 10.82
C LEU A 441 -7.10 10.00 11.95
N ALA A 442 -6.79 10.44 13.18
CA ALA A 442 -7.72 10.37 14.30
C ALA A 442 -9.00 11.16 14.04
N ALA A 443 -8.90 12.36 13.45
CA ALA A 443 -10.05 13.17 13.09
C ALA A 443 -10.91 12.50 11.99
N ALA A 444 -10.29 11.91 10.98
CA ALA A 444 -11.00 11.20 9.93
C ALA A 444 -11.69 9.92 10.45
N VAL A 445 -11.00 9.11 11.26
CA VAL A 445 -11.58 7.92 11.92
C VAL A 445 -12.70 8.33 12.86
N PHE A 446 -12.55 9.42 13.61
CA PHE A 446 -13.61 9.98 14.44
C PHE A 446 -14.83 10.38 13.60
N ALA A 447 -14.64 11.06 12.47
CA ALA A 447 -15.75 11.42 11.57
C ALA A 447 -16.46 10.17 11.01
N GLY A 448 -15.71 9.16 10.58
CA GLY A 448 -16.25 7.89 10.09
C GLY A 448 -17.01 7.11 11.18
N THR A 449 -16.45 7.01 12.39
CA THR A 449 -17.12 6.31 13.51
C THR A 449 -18.35 7.08 14.00
N ALA A 450 -18.31 8.41 13.99
CA ALA A 450 -19.49 9.24 14.21
C ALA A 450 -20.56 9.00 13.13
N ALA A 451 -20.17 8.80 11.87
CA ALA A 451 -21.09 8.41 10.80
C ALA A 451 -21.75 7.05 11.10
N VAL A 452 -20.97 6.03 11.46
CA VAL A 452 -21.50 4.70 11.83
C VAL A 452 -22.54 4.83 12.95
N ARG A 453 -22.21 5.52 14.05
CA ARG A 453 -23.09 5.70 15.20
C ARG A 453 -24.37 6.46 14.85
N ALA A 454 -24.25 7.57 14.12
CA ALA A 454 -25.39 8.39 13.75
C ALA A 454 -26.35 7.66 12.79
N ARG A 455 -25.81 6.96 11.79
CA ARG A 455 -26.61 6.24 10.79
C ARG A 455 -27.26 4.99 11.36
N ALA A 456 -26.59 4.27 12.27
CA ALA A 456 -27.17 3.13 12.97
C ALA A 456 -28.39 3.51 13.82
N ARG A 457 -28.38 4.70 14.45
CA ARG A 457 -29.52 5.20 15.25
C ARG A 457 -30.69 5.69 14.41
N SER A 458 -30.41 6.32 13.26
CA SER A 458 -31.41 7.00 12.45
C SER A 458 -32.50 6.09 11.88
N ARG A 459 -32.28 4.76 11.78
CA ARG A 459 -33.11 3.74 11.10
C ARG A 459 -33.49 4.03 9.63
N ARG A 460 -33.33 5.27 9.16
CA ARG A 460 -33.64 5.76 7.80
C ARG A 460 -32.65 5.27 6.74
N ASP A 461 -31.40 5.04 7.10
CA ASP A 461 -30.35 4.59 6.18
C ASP A 461 -29.39 3.59 6.86
N PRO A 462 -29.82 2.33 7.08
CA PRO A 462 -29.00 1.29 7.70
C PRO A 462 -27.84 0.84 6.79
N LEU A 463 -27.96 1.04 5.47
CA LEU A 463 -26.90 0.73 4.51
C LEU A 463 -25.70 1.65 4.70
N ALA A 464 -25.92 2.95 4.92
CA ALA A 464 -24.83 3.89 5.22
C ALA A 464 -23.99 3.48 6.44
N ALA A 465 -24.60 3.00 7.52
CA ALA A 465 -23.86 2.54 8.69
C ALA A 465 -22.99 1.31 8.38
N THR A 466 -23.52 0.39 7.56
CA THR A 466 -22.80 -0.81 7.12
C THR A 466 -21.61 -0.44 6.24
N VAL A 467 -21.82 0.42 5.24
CA VAL A 467 -20.78 0.89 4.33
C VAL A 467 -19.69 1.67 5.08
N ALA A 468 -20.05 2.59 5.97
CA ALA A 468 -19.07 3.34 6.76
C ALA A 468 -18.20 2.40 7.61
N CYS A 469 -18.78 1.39 8.26
CA CYS A 469 -18.01 0.44 9.05
C CYS A 469 -17.15 -0.49 8.17
N ALA A 470 -17.68 -0.94 7.04
CA ALA A 470 -16.97 -1.76 6.05
C ALA A 470 -15.74 -1.02 5.50
N ALA A 471 -15.90 0.26 5.15
CA ALA A 471 -14.82 1.09 4.68
C ALA A 471 -13.76 1.37 5.77
N LEU A 472 -14.19 1.66 7.00
CA LEU A 472 -13.26 1.78 8.14
C LEU A 472 -12.49 0.49 8.43
N ALA A 473 -13.10 -0.69 8.21
CA ALA A 473 -12.42 -1.96 8.40
C ALA A 473 -11.33 -2.19 7.34
N GLY A 474 -11.59 -1.86 6.07
CA GLY A 474 -10.54 -1.92 5.04
C GLY A 474 -9.39 -0.94 5.32
N PHE A 475 -9.69 0.30 5.71
CA PHE A 475 -8.67 1.26 6.14
C PHE A 475 -7.90 0.79 7.39
N GLY A 476 -8.61 0.21 8.37
CA GLY A 476 -8.01 -0.34 9.59
C GLY A 476 -7.02 -1.46 9.29
N TYR A 477 -7.33 -2.34 8.34
CA TYR A 477 -6.41 -3.38 7.91
C TYR A 477 -5.12 -2.80 7.31
N TRP A 478 -5.24 -1.77 6.47
CA TRP A 478 -4.09 -1.09 5.89
C TRP A 478 -3.18 -0.48 6.96
N ILE A 479 -3.75 0.16 8.00
CA ILE A 479 -2.96 0.65 9.14
C ILE A 479 -2.29 -0.52 9.85
N VAL A 480 -3.04 -1.53 10.29
CA VAL A 480 -2.52 -2.59 11.16
C VAL A 480 -1.42 -3.39 10.48
N HIS A 481 -1.60 -3.78 9.21
CA HIS A 481 -0.58 -4.50 8.48
C HIS A 481 0.59 -3.58 8.09
N GLY A 482 0.28 -2.34 7.68
CA GLY A 482 1.29 -1.32 7.41
C GLY A 482 2.17 -0.96 8.62
N SER A 483 1.71 -1.18 9.86
CA SER A 483 2.54 -1.00 11.05
C SER A 483 3.76 -1.94 11.09
N PHE A 484 3.73 -3.04 10.34
CA PHE A 484 4.80 -4.03 10.25
C PHE A 484 5.42 -4.12 8.84
N ASP A 485 5.01 -3.23 7.93
CA ASP A 485 5.46 -3.23 6.55
C ASP A 485 5.50 -1.82 5.92
N TRP A 486 5.76 -1.72 4.63
CA TRP A 486 5.96 -0.45 3.90
C TRP A 486 4.81 -0.22 2.90
N PHE A 487 3.62 0.05 3.42
CA PHE A 487 2.41 0.19 2.59
C PHE A 487 2.15 1.61 2.11
N TRP A 488 2.84 2.59 2.67
CA TRP A 488 2.73 3.99 2.27
C TRP A 488 3.24 4.21 0.84
N GLU A 489 4.08 3.31 0.36
CA GLU A 489 4.79 3.44 -0.91
C GLU A 489 4.03 2.80 -2.07
N PHE A 490 3.07 1.92 -1.77
CA PHE A 490 2.23 1.27 -2.78
C PHE A 490 0.95 2.08 -3.01
N ALA A 491 0.84 2.75 -4.16
CA ALA A 491 -0.37 3.50 -4.50
C ALA A 491 -1.63 2.60 -4.54
N GLY A 492 -1.50 1.35 -4.99
CA GLY A 492 -2.56 0.35 -5.00
C GLY A 492 -3.02 -0.11 -3.62
N LEU A 493 -2.30 0.23 -2.54
CA LEU A 493 -2.71 0.01 -1.16
C LEU A 493 -3.16 1.31 -0.49
N GLY A 494 -2.32 2.34 -0.53
CA GLY A 494 -2.59 3.61 0.15
C GLY A 494 -3.78 4.36 -0.45
N ALA A 495 -3.88 4.48 -1.77
CA ALA A 495 -4.98 5.22 -2.40
C ALA A 495 -6.36 4.62 -2.07
N PRO A 496 -6.62 3.31 -2.26
CA PRO A 496 -7.88 2.72 -1.82
C PRO A 496 -8.09 2.85 -0.31
N ALA A 497 -7.06 2.73 0.54
CA ALA A 497 -7.21 2.94 1.98
C ALA A 497 -7.72 4.36 2.32
N PHE A 498 -7.11 5.41 1.73
CA PHE A 498 -7.56 6.79 1.91
C PHE A 498 -8.92 7.08 1.26
N ALA A 499 -9.26 6.40 0.16
CA ALA A 499 -10.58 6.46 -0.45
C ALA A 499 -11.65 5.85 0.48
N LEU A 500 -11.36 4.71 1.13
CA LEU A 500 -12.25 4.08 2.10
C LEU A 500 -12.46 4.98 3.33
N LEU A 501 -11.38 5.57 3.86
CA LEU A 501 -11.47 6.53 4.96
C LEU A 501 -12.30 7.76 4.57
N GLY A 502 -12.07 8.31 3.37
CA GLY A 502 -12.85 9.43 2.83
C GLY A 502 -14.31 9.07 2.60
N LEU A 503 -14.60 7.86 2.10
CA LEU A 503 -15.95 7.35 1.90
C LEU A 503 -16.71 7.25 3.22
N ALA A 504 -16.06 6.77 4.29
CA ALA A 504 -16.65 6.76 5.63
C ALA A 504 -16.94 8.17 6.14
N CYS A 505 -16.00 9.11 5.94
CA CYS A 505 -16.18 10.53 6.28
C CYS A 505 -17.34 11.20 5.53
N SER A 506 -17.56 10.83 4.26
CA SER A 506 -18.62 11.38 3.41
C SER A 506 -20.04 11.11 3.93
N LEU A 507 -20.18 10.07 4.77
CA LEU A 507 -21.44 9.63 5.37
C LEU A 507 -21.73 10.32 6.72
N ALA A 508 -20.75 11.05 7.27
CA ALA A 508 -20.90 11.78 8.52
C ALA A 508 -22.03 12.82 8.44
N PRO A 509 -22.79 13.03 9.52
CA PRO A 509 -23.81 14.08 9.54
C PRO A 509 -23.20 15.45 9.26
N ARG A 510 -23.81 16.20 8.35
CA ARG A 510 -23.41 17.58 8.02
C ARG A 510 -24.30 18.57 8.75
N ALA A 511 -23.74 19.73 9.11
CA ALA A 511 -24.51 20.82 9.70
C ALA A 511 -25.64 21.24 8.74
N ARG A 512 -26.85 21.45 9.28
CA ARG A 512 -27.97 21.99 8.50
C ARG A 512 -27.58 23.37 7.98
N SER A 513 -27.89 23.64 6.72
CA SER A 513 -27.73 24.96 6.12
C SER A 513 -28.48 26.01 6.93
N GLN A 514 -27.75 26.92 7.57
CA GLN A 514 -28.29 28.24 7.87
C GLN A 514 -28.45 28.99 6.53
N PRO A 515 -29.47 29.87 6.39
CA PRO A 515 -29.58 30.74 5.22
C PRO A 515 -28.26 31.50 5.05
N PRO A 516 -27.78 31.69 3.80
CA PRO A 516 -26.54 32.42 3.59
C PRO A 516 -26.67 33.81 4.24
N PRO A 517 -25.63 34.31 4.95
CA PRO A 517 -25.61 35.71 5.32
C PRO A 517 -25.77 36.55 4.04
N PRO A 518 -26.41 37.73 4.12
CA PRO A 518 -26.61 38.59 2.95
C PRO A 518 -25.29 38.76 2.22
N VAL A 519 -25.33 38.58 0.90
CA VAL A 519 -24.13 38.61 0.05
C VAL A 519 -23.56 40.03 0.11
N ALA A 520 -22.58 40.26 0.97
CA ALA A 520 -21.71 41.43 0.84
C ALA A 520 -21.12 41.37 -0.57
N ALA A 521 -21.30 42.44 -1.36
CA ALA A 521 -20.84 42.53 -2.73
C ALA A 521 -19.38 42.05 -2.81
N ARG A 522 -19.17 40.85 -3.34
CA ARG A 522 -17.83 40.29 -3.46
C ARG A 522 -17.12 41.11 -4.52
N SER A 523 -16.06 41.82 -4.13
CA SER A 523 -15.23 42.55 -5.08
C SER A 523 -14.81 41.61 -6.22
N PRO A 524 -15.10 41.95 -7.50
CA PRO A 524 -14.75 41.11 -8.64
C PRO A 524 -13.23 40.87 -8.72
N VAL A 525 -12.44 41.84 -8.24
CA VAL A 525 -10.97 41.74 -8.11
C VAL A 525 -10.57 40.61 -7.15
N ARG A 526 -11.20 40.53 -5.96
CA ARG A 526 -10.87 39.47 -4.97
C ARG A 526 -11.27 38.08 -5.46
N LEU A 527 -12.34 37.99 -6.25
CA LEU A 527 -12.73 36.72 -6.88
C LEU A 527 -11.73 36.31 -7.97
N GLY A 528 -11.35 37.24 -8.85
CA GLY A 528 -10.34 37.03 -9.88
C GLY A 528 -9.00 36.57 -9.31
N LEU A 529 -8.51 37.22 -8.26
CA LEU A 529 -7.26 36.84 -7.58
C LEU A 529 -7.33 35.42 -6.98
N ARG A 530 -8.47 35.02 -6.40
CA ARG A 530 -8.64 33.66 -5.86
C ARG A 530 -8.67 32.60 -6.95
N MET A 531 -9.33 32.89 -8.07
CA MET A 531 -9.37 31.99 -9.22
C MET A 531 -7.97 31.83 -9.83
N ALA A 532 -7.24 32.94 -10.01
CA ALA A 532 -5.86 32.92 -10.50
C ALA A 532 -4.94 32.12 -9.55
N ALA A 533 -5.01 32.37 -8.23
CA ALA A 533 -4.23 31.61 -7.26
C ALA A 533 -4.57 30.11 -7.25
N SER A 534 -5.86 29.76 -7.39
CA SER A 534 -6.30 28.34 -7.46
C SER A 534 -5.81 27.68 -8.74
N PHE A 535 -5.87 28.38 -9.88
CA PHE A 535 -5.35 27.90 -11.16
C PHE A 535 -3.84 27.67 -11.08
N LEU A 536 -3.08 28.65 -10.58
CA LEU A 536 -1.64 28.53 -10.40
C LEU A 536 -1.27 27.37 -9.47
N LEU A 537 -2.02 27.16 -8.38
CA LEU A 537 -1.83 26.02 -7.50
C LEU A 537 -2.07 24.70 -8.23
N VAL A 538 -3.17 24.55 -8.97
CA VAL A 538 -3.46 23.34 -9.73
C VAL A 538 -2.37 23.07 -10.77
N MET A 539 -1.90 24.11 -11.47
CA MET A 539 -0.80 23.98 -12.44
C MET A 539 0.51 23.59 -11.77
N ALA A 540 0.83 24.13 -10.59
CA ALA A 540 2.02 23.75 -9.83
C ALA A 540 1.95 22.28 -9.37
N LEU A 541 0.80 21.84 -8.85
CA LEU A 541 0.59 20.44 -8.46
C LEU A 541 0.67 19.49 -9.67
N ALA A 542 0.09 19.89 -10.81
CA ALA A 542 0.18 19.11 -12.04
C ALA A 542 1.62 19.04 -12.58
N ALA A 543 2.36 20.16 -12.56
CA ALA A 543 3.77 20.18 -12.96
C ALA A 543 4.63 19.33 -12.03
N SER A 544 4.35 19.36 -10.71
CA SER A 544 5.02 18.52 -9.70
C SER A 544 4.90 17.04 -10.04
N LEU A 545 3.70 16.58 -10.41
CA LEU A 545 3.46 15.18 -10.76
C LEU A 545 3.95 14.81 -12.17
N LEU A 546 3.88 15.74 -13.13
CA LEU A 546 4.21 15.48 -14.53
C LEU A 546 5.73 15.38 -14.76
N ALA A 547 6.52 16.24 -14.12
CA ALA A 547 7.95 16.33 -14.41
C ALA A 547 8.76 15.08 -13.98
N PRO A 548 8.61 14.55 -12.75
CA PRO A 548 9.22 13.27 -12.36
C PRO A 548 8.72 12.09 -13.20
N TRP A 549 7.43 12.07 -13.55
CA TRP A 549 6.87 11.02 -14.40
C TRP A 549 7.53 10.97 -15.78
N LEU A 550 7.63 12.11 -16.46
CA LEU A 550 8.29 12.20 -17.76
C LEU A 550 9.78 11.86 -17.65
N SER A 551 10.45 12.30 -16.57
CA SER A 551 11.85 11.94 -16.29
C SER A 551 12.03 10.42 -16.17
N GLN A 552 11.11 9.74 -15.48
CA GLN A 552 11.16 8.30 -15.31
C GLN A 552 10.87 7.53 -16.61
N LEU A 553 9.97 8.03 -17.46
CA LEU A 553 9.77 7.45 -18.80
C LEU A 553 11.05 7.53 -19.64
N LYS A 554 11.76 8.65 -19.57
CA LYS A 554 13.05 8.84 -20.26
C LYS A 554 14.17 7.95 -19.71
N LEU A 555 14.20 7.72 -18.39
CA LEU A 555 15.07 6.72 -17.77
C LEU A 555 14.79 5.30 -18.28
N GLN A 556 13.51 4.90 -18.37
CA GLN A 556 13.11 3.60 -18.89
C GLN A 556 13.40 3.44 -20.39
N GLU A 557 13.23 4.51 -21.16
CA GLU A 557 13.62 4.57 -22.58
C GLU A 557 15.12 4.30 -22.73
N ALA A 558 15.96 5.06 -22.02
CA ALA A 558 17.41 4.89 -22.03
C ALA A 558 17.83 3.47 -21.62
N ALA A 559 17.24 2.93 -20.55
CA ALA A 559 17.51 1.58 -20.06
C ALA A 559 17.13 0.47 -21.06
N ARG A 560 16.23 0.75 -22.01
CA ARG A 560 15.82 -0.20 -23.06
C ARG A 560 16.72 -0.13 -24.29
N ILE A 561 17.17 1.06 -24.68
CA ILE A 561 17.83 1.28 -25.98
C ILE A 561 19.36 1.33 -25.89
N TRP A 562 19.96 1.41 -24.69
CA TRP A 562 21.40 1.65 -24.52
C TRP A 562 22.31 0.63 -25.23
N THR A 563 21.88 -0.61 -25.43
CA THR A 563 22.67 -1.64 -26.14
C THR A 563 22.65 -1.47 -27.66
N VAL A 564 21.64 -0.78 -28.20
CA VAL A 564 21.40 -0.64 -29.65
C VAL A 564 21.80 0.76 -30.13
N THR A 565 21.30 1.80 -29.46
CA THR A 565 21.55 3.19 -29.80
C THR A 565 22.03 3.98 -28.57
N PRO A 566 23.30 3.81 -28.17
CA PRO A 566 23.82 4.39 -26.93
C PRO A 566 23.78 5.93 -26.91
N GLN A 567 23.95 6.61 -28.05
CA GLN A 567 23.86 8.08 -28.07
C GLN A 567 22.45 8.58 -27.82
N ASP A 568 21.43 7.91 -28.38
CA ASP A 568 20.03 8.22 -28.11
C ASP A 568 19.69 7.97 -26.63
N ALA A 569 20.24 6.89 -26.05
CA ALA A 569 20.12 6.64 -24.61
C ALA A 569 20.70 7.79 -23.78
N TYR A 570 21.89 8.32 -24.11
CA TYR A 570 22.43 9.49 -23.42
C TYR A 570 21.60 10.75 -23.63
N SER A 571 21.00 10.95 -24.81
CA SER A 571 20.07 12.07 -25.05
C SER A 571 18.85 11.98 -24.14
N ALA A 572 18.22 10.80 -24.08
CA ALA A 572 17.08 10.55 -23.19
C ALA A 572 17.46 10.78 -21.72
N LEU A 573 18.68 10.42 -21.28
CA LEU A 573 19.15 10.70 -19.91
C LEU A 573 19.37 12.18 -19.64
N ASN A 574 19.82 12.97 -20.62
CA ASN A 574 19.90 14.42 -20.47
C ASN A 574 18.49 15.03 -20.35
N GLU A 575 17.55 14.62 -21.20
CA GLU A 575 16.14 15.03 -21.09
C GLU A 575 15.54 14.65 -19.74
N ALA A 576 15.84 13.44 -19.23
CA ALA A 576 15.41 13.01 -17.91
C ALA A 576 15.95 13.91 -16.80
N ALA A 577 17.22 14.33 -16.91
CA ALA A 577 17.85 15.23 -15.96
C ALA A 577 17.31 16.67 -16.03
N ASP A 578 16.90 17.13 -17.22
CA ASP A 578 16.28 18.45 -17.39
C ASP A 578 14.86 18.48 -16.80
N LEU A 579 14.10 17.39 -16.95
CA LEU A 579 12.76 17.22 -16.39
C LEU A 579 12.78 17.09 -14.86
N ASN A 580 13.73 16.35 -14.31
CA ASN A 580 13.94 16.24 -12.86
C ASN A 580 15.37 16.63 -12.47
N PRO A 581 15.66 17.93 -12.31
CA PRO A 581 17.01 18.42 -12.03
C PRO A 581 17.54 17.99 -10.66
N LEU A 582 16.67 17.53 -9.76
CA LEU A 582 17.02 17.05 -8.43
C LEU A 582 17.48 15.58 -8.42
N SER A 583 17.24 14.84 -9.52
CA SER A 583 17.53 13.40 -9.60
C SER A 583 18.98 13.11 -9.98
N ASP A 584 19.59 12.19 -9.25
CA ASP A 584 20.90 11.62 -9.54
C ASP A 584 20.82 10.44 -10.52
N GLN A 585 19.66 9.76 -10.61
CA GLN A 585 19.44 8.55 -11.40
C GLN A 585 19.86 8.66 -12.87
N PRO A 586 19.58 9.76 -13.61
CA PRO A 586 20.03 9.87 -15.00
C PRO A 586 21.54 9.78 -15.14
N TYR A 587 22.27 10.34 -14.18
CA TYR A 587 23.72 10.34 -14.16
C TYR A 587 24.31 9.01 -13.69
N LEU A 588 23.65 8.33 -12.74
CA LEU A 588 24.02 6.97 -12.33
C LEU A 588 23.88 5.99 -13.49
N LEU A 589 22.77 6.07 -14.24
CA LEU A 589 22.54 5.22 -15.40
C LEU A 589 23.49 5.57 -16.55
N ALA A 590 23.72 6.86 -16.83
CA ALA A 590 24.69 7.29 -17.84
C ALA A 590 26.11 6.79 -17.52
N GLY A 591 26.54 6.90 -16.26
CA GLY A 591 27.83 6.39 -15.81
C GLY A 591 27.94 4.86 -15.97
N SER A 592 26.87 4.15 -15.62
CA SER A 592 26.80 2.69 -15.75
C SER A 592 26.82 2.22 -17.21
N ILE A 593 26.15 2.93 -18.12
CA ILE A 593 26.21 2.67 -19.57
C ILE A 593 27.63 2.94 -20.08
N ALA A 594 28.26 4.05 -19.67
CA ALA A 594 29.63 4.38 -20.08
C ALA A 594 30.64 3.31 -19.68
N LEU A 595 30.48 2.70 -18.50
CA LEU A 595 31.29 1.55 -18.06
C LEU A 595 31.14 0.34 -18.99
N ARG A 596 29.95 0.09 -19.56
CA ARG A 596 29.71 -1.02 -20.50
C ARG A 596 30.46 -0.84 -21.83
N PHE A 597 30.74 0.40 -22.21
CA PHE A 597 31.52 0.75 -23.41
C PHE A 597 32.97 1.10 -23.10
N ASN A 598 33.43 0.86 -21.85
CA ASN A 598 34.77 1.21 -21.38
C ASN A 598 35.13 2.71 -21.53
N ASP A 599 34.12 3.61 -21.63
CA ASP A 599 34.33 5.06 -21.61
C ASP A 599 34.44 5.54 -20.15
N LEU A 600 35.60 5.26 -19.56
CA LEU A 600 35.86 5.60 -18.16
C LEU A 600 35.82 7.12 -17.92
N ALA A 601 36.07 7.93 -18.94
CA ALA A 601 36.09 9.39 -18.82
C ALA A 601 34.68 9.93 -18.69
N ARG A 602 33.75 9.43 -19.51
CA ARG A 602 32.31 9.72 -19.34
C ARG A 602 31.80 9.14 -18.04
N ALA A 603 32.14 7.91 -17.71
CA ALA A 603 31.70 7.29 -16.45
C ALA A 603 32.05 8.13 -15.21
N ASP A 604 33.32 8.51 -15.03
CA ASP A 604 33.74 9.33 -13.88
C ASP A 604 33.08 10.72 -13.88
N ARG A 605 32.86 11.32 -15.06
CA ARG A 605 32.14 12.60 -15.18
C ARG A 605 30.69 12.47 -14.74
N GLU A 606 29.96 11.48 -15.24
CA GLU A 606 28.55 11.30 -14.91
C GLU A 606 28.36 10.90 -13.43
N PHE A 607 29.14 9.97 -12.89
CA PHE A 607 29.10 9.71 -11.44
C PHE A 607 29.45 10.93 -10.59
N SER A 608 30.36 11.80 -11.07
CA SER A 608 30.61 13.09 -10.41
C SER A 608 29.39 14.01 -10.47
N ARG A 609 28.60 13.98 -11.56
CA ARG A 609 27.33 14.72 -11.65
C ARG A 609 26.26 14.17 -10.72
N ALA A 610 26.19 12.85 -10.55
CA ALA A 610 25.33 12.20 -9.56
C ALA A 610 25.69 12.66 -8.14
N LEU A 611 26.98 12.62 -7.79
CA LEU A 611 27.46 13.04 -6.46
C LEU A 611 27.28 14.52 -6.13
N ARG A 612 27.06 15.38 -7.14
CA ARG A 612 26.70 16.79 -6.90
C ARG A 612 25.24 16.94 -6.45
N ARG A 613 24.38 15.96 -6.72
CA ARG A 613 22.96 15.95 -6.35
C ARG A 613 22.72 15.14 -5.10
N SER A 614 23.31 13.93 -5.05
CA SER A 614 23.33 13.07 -3.89
C SER A 614 24.76 12.85 -3.44
N SER A 615 25.22 13.68 -2.51
CA SER A 615 26.62 13.60 -2.03
C SER A 615 26.89 12.33 -1.22
N ARG A 616 25.86 11.61 -0.78
CA ARG A 616 26.00 10.38 0.02
C ARG A 616 25.81 9.10 -0.80
N ASP A 617 25.67 9.20 -2.12
CA ASP A 617 25.51 8.02 -2.98
C ASP A 617 26.74 7.09 -2.92
N ALA A 618 26.56 5.92 -2.30
CA ALA A 618 27.60 4.92 -2.13
C ALA A 618 28.04 4.32 -3.48
N TYR A 619 27.09 3.99 -4.36
CA TYR A 619 27.36 3.35 -5.65
C TYR A 619 28.25 4.22 -6.57
N ALA A 620 27.91 5.51 -6.74
CA ALA A 620 28.73 6.45 -7.50
C ALA A 620 30.09 6.67 -6.85
N THR A 621 30.18 6.62 -5.51
CA THR A 621 31.46 6.75 -4.79
C THR A 621 32.35 5.53 -5.04
N LEU A 622 31.80 4.32 -4.95
CA LEU A 622 32.46 3.04 -5.26
C LEU A 622 32.98 3.04 -6.70
N GLU A 623 32.11 3.30 -7.68
CA GLU A 623 32.47 3.23 -9.10
C GLU A 623 33.56 4.26 -9.45
N ARG A 624 33.50 5.48 -8.92
CA ARG A 624 34.59 6.46 -9.12
C ARG A 624 35.89 6.04 -8.46
N GLY A 625 35.83 5.43 -7.28
CA GLY A 625 37.00 4.87 -6.61
C GLY A 625 37.64 3.72 -7.41
N ALA A 626 36.81 2.85 -7.96
CA ALA A 626 37.23 1.75 -8.82
C ALA A 626 37.85 2.26 -10.13
N ILE A 627 37.23 3.26 -10.79
CA ILE A 627 37.78 3.90 -12.00
C ILE A 627 39.14 4.54 -11.72
N ALA A 628 39.27 5.28 -10.61
CA ALA A 628 40.56 5.85 -10.20
C ALA A 628 41.61 4.76 -9.97
N SER A 629 41.23 3.63 -9.36
CA SER A 629 42.14 2.50 -9.16
C SER A 629 42.58 1.88 -10.50
N ALA A 630 41.65 1.69 -11.44
CA ALA A 630 41.95 1.13 -12.76
C ALA A 630 42.91 2.02 -13.56
N ARG A 631 42.78 3.35 -13.44
CA ARG A 631 43.67 4.34 -14.04
C ARG A 631 45.04 4.49 -13.38
N GLY A 632 45.26 3.83 -12.24
CA GLY A 632 46.50 3.98 -11.45
C GLY A 632 46.54 5.25 -10.58
N GLU A 633 45.43 5.97 -10.43
CA GLU A 633 45.29 7.14 -9.55
C GLU A 633 45.13 6.69 -8.08
N ARG A 634 46.14 6.00 -7.54
CA ARG A 634 46.08 5.29 -6.25
C ARG A 634 45.60 6.16 -5.08
N ALA A 635 46.11 7.38 -4.94
CA ALA A 635 45.74 8.26 -3.83
C ALA A 635 44.24 8.63 -3.86
N ARG A 636 43.73 8.98 -5.04
CA ARG A 636 42.32 9.29 -5.26
C ARG A 636 41.44 8.06 -5.06
N ALA A 637 41.87 6.90 -5.55
CA ALA A 637 41.17 5.63 -5.35
C ALA A 637 41.01 5.29 -3.87
N LEU A 638 42.09 5.38 -3.08
CA LEU A 638 42.04 5.11 -1.63
C LEU A 638 41.12 6.10 -0.89
N GLN A 639 41.11 7.37 -1.29
CA GLN A 639 40.23 8.38 -0.71
C GLN A 639 38.75 8.06 -0.99
N LEU A 640 38.40 7.75 -2.23
CA LEU A 640 37.02 7.46 -2.65
C LEU A 640 36.53 6.13 -2.09
N LEU A 641 37.31 5.05 -2.19
CA LEU A 641 36.96 3.74 -1.63
C LEU A 641 36.91 3.79 -0.08
N GLY A 642 37.74 4.63 0.54
CA GLY A 642 37.63 4.88 1.99
C GLY A 642 36.38 5.66 2.38
N ARG A 643 35.87 6.54 1.49
CA ARG A 643 34.59 7.24 1.67
C ARG A 643 33.41 6.31 1.45
N ASP A 644 33.47 5.48 0.42
CA ASP A 644 32.48 4.43 0.14
C ASP A 644 32.21 3.57 1.37
N LEU A 645 33.26 3.05 2.02
CA LEU A 645 33.12 2.27 3.27
C LEU A 645 32.64 3.05 4.49
N ARG A 646 32.52 4.39 4.43
CA ARG A 646 31.80 5.16 5.45
C ARG A 646 30.32 5.32 5.12
N LEU A 647 29.96 5.25 3.84
CA LEU A 647 28.59 5.36 3.34
C LEU A 647 27.88 4.00 3.35
N ASP A 648 28.60 2.93 2.99
CA ASP A 648 28.15 1.54 3.09
C ASP A 648 29.30 0.67 3.64
N PRO A 649 29.46 0.61 4.98
CA PRO A 649 30.52 -0.19 5.61
C PRO A 649 30.39 -1.71 5.36
N ARG A 650 29.20 -2.16 4.95
CA ARG A 650 28.89 -3.58 4.79
C ARG A 650 29.15 -4.08 3.38
N ASP A 651 29.22 -3.22 2.37
CA ASP A 651 29.45 -3.65 0.99
C ASP A 651 30.75 -4.48 0.87
N PRO A 652 30.67 -5.80 0.59
CA PRO A 652 31.86 -6.62 0.42
C PRO A 652 32.71 -6.17 -0.77
N ARG A 653 32.10 -5.53 -1.77
CA ARG A 653 32.78 -5.11 -3.00
C ARG A 653 33.66 -3.90 -2.75
N GLY A 654 33.13 -2.86 -2.09
CA GLY A 654 33.92 -1.73 -1.62
C GLY A 654 35.10 -2.16 -0.75
N ARG A 655 34.90 -3.12 0.15
CA ARG A 655 35.96 -3.66 1.02
C ARG A 655 37.05 -4.38 0.20
N ALA A 656 36.65 -5.24 -0.73
CA ALA A 656 37.56 -5.94 -1.61
C ALA A 656 38.35 -4.98 -2.51
N ALA A 657 37.67 -3.99 -3.11
CA ALA A 657 38.29 -2.97 -3.94
C ALA A 657 39.32 -2.16 -3.14
N LEU A 658 38.97 -1.68 -1.94
CA LEU A 658 39.89 -0.93 -1.09
C LEU A 658 41.10 -1.77 -0.67
N ALA A 659 40.90 -3.04 -0.30
CA ALA A 659 41.98 -3.94 0.08
C ALA A 659 42.93 -4.21 -1.09
N LEU A 660 42.40 -4.45 -2.29
CA LEU A 660 43.18 -4.65 -3.51
C LEU A 660 44.02 -3.40 -3.84
N THR A 661 43.39 -2.23 -3.86
CA THR A 661 44.08 -0.96 -4.09
C THR A 661 45.15 -0.73 -3.03
N ARG A 662 44.90 -1.00 -1.74
CA ARG A 662 45.94 -0.88 -0.68
C ARG A 662 47.16 -1.78 -0.92
N ARG A 663 47.01 -2.94 -1.55
CA ARG A 663 48.13 -3.85 -1.84
C ARG A 663 48.92 -3.50 -3.12
N GLY A 664 48.51 -2.47 -3.86
CA GLY A 664 49.15 -2.13 -5.15
C GLY A 664 48.40 -2.65 -6.37
N GLY A 665 47.36 -3.46 -6.17
CA GLY A 665 46.53 -3.97 -7.26
C GLY A 665 45.62 -2.90 -7.86
N ARG A 666 45.11 -3.20 -9.05
CA ARG A 666 44.12 -2.39 -9.76
C ARG A 666 42.80 -3.12 -9.77
N VAL A 667 41.70 -2.40 -9.50
CA VAL A 667 40.35 -2.98 -9.55
C VAL A 667 39.98 -3.34 -10.99
N ASP A 668 39.52 -4.56 -11.19
CA ASP A 668 38.87 -4.98 -12.42
C ASP A 668 37.42 -4.48 -12.42
N LEU A 669 37.15 -3.49 -13.27
CA LEU A 669 35.83 -2.86 -13.38
C LEU A 669 34.77 -3.83 -13.90
N GLN A 670 35.12 -4.75 -14.79
CA GLN A 670 34.18 -5.71 -15.34
C GLN A 670 33.75 -6.71 -14.27
N GLN A 671 34.72 -7.24 -13.51
CA GLN A 671 34.45 -8.16 -12.41
C GLN A 671 33.63 -7.49 -11.30
N LEU A 672 33.98 -6.26 -10.92
CA LEU A 672 33.22 -5.46 -9.96
C LEU A 672 31.76 -5.31 -10.41
N ASN A 673 31.55 -4.83 -11.64
CA ASN A 673 30.23 -4.61 -12.21
C ASN A 673 29.39 -5.89 -12.34
N GLN A 674 30.02 -7.01 -12.71
CA GLN A 674 29.35 -8.31 -12.75
C GLN A 674 28.89 -8.73 -11.35
N SER A 675 29.72 -8.51 -10.32
CA SER A 675 29.34 -8.80 -8.94
C SER A 675 28.20 -7.91 -8.42
N ILE A 676 28.14 -6.65 -8.87
CA ILE A 676 27.04 -5.70 -8.57
C ILE A 676 25.75 -6.21 -9.19
N LEU A 677 25.78 -6.54 -10.49
CA LEU A 677 24.63 -7.09 -11.20
C LEU A 677 24.15 -8.42 -10.62
N ALA A 678 25.08 -9.30 -10.22
CA ALA A 678 24.75 -10.61 -9.67
C ALA A 678 23.91 -10.50 -8.38
N ALA A 679 24.24 -9.56 -7.48
CA ALA A 679 23.43 -9.37 -6.27
C ALA A 679 22.18 -8.49 -6.48
N ALA A 680 22.02 -7.85 -7.64
CA ALA A 680 20.78 -7.17 -8.01
C ALA A 680 19.71 -8.14 -8.54
N ARG A 681 20.10 -9.33 -9.02
CA ARG A 681 19.18 -10.37 -9.56
C ARG A 681 18.18 -10.98 -8.57
N PRO A 682 18.45 -11.16 -7.26
CA PRO A 682 17.48 -11.72 -6.30
C PRO A 682 16.25 -10.83 -6.05
N PHE A 683 16.25 -9.56 -6.52
CA PHE A 683 15.21 -8.58 -6.26
C PHE A 683 14.32 -8.25 -7.47
N ARG A 684 14.52 -8.90 -8.63
CA ARG A 684 13.60 -8.82 -9.77
C ARG A 684 12.51 -9.88 -9.67
#